data_AF-A0A0D0ZRW4-F1
#
_entry.id   AF-A0A0D0ZRW4-F1
#
_cell.length_a   1.000
_cell.length_b   1.000
_cell.length_c   1.000
_cell.angle_alpha   90.00
_cell.angle_beta   90.00
_cell.angle_gamma   90.00
#
_symmetry.space_group_name_H-M   'P 1'
#
loop_
_entity.id
_entity.type
_entity.pdbx_description
1 polymer ?
#
loop_
_entity_poly.entity_id
_entity_poly.type
_entity_poly.pdbx_seq_one_letter_code
_entity_poly.pdbx_strand_id
1 'polypeptide(L)'
;MLSKKTKRLITSAILSLTISLSFLGTSITEVKAFDRTKAIYEIKNARTYEYTRNYNICINQTSDYARAEIYLGSISSTAHQLDTTPFRATIDGKNINIFNSTKNSLEEKEKELLEKEKDNSSGKNKVYGIWQQDLDGNFRLYVYVINATFGFNKTLKISKEFISGDLDYGLYNKNNKEFSTKLKEILNSSYDKSDLLKIYKYDINYNKITNTTTSKIPYAEKEIIDKTKEVTKDCTNDMEKAQAIYKFVVTNMDYTKDDAYRNKGALSALKYGKGVCEDYASLFIAMCREANIPARYVHGLSGATIGHGWAEFYLPYYGWIIAEPTVSSLKTANEETLQLAMMSFIGTYSTKEDSTPSHSVAGYNNNDARYKWPYKDMDLTCDDPIVTIKGEPIKSVVYNQPFSNYQERIDSVNKLLEIAKNTEKEEDIKEARELAQTLIDSEERETILKQLSYIGKSDELKSQIGALVVDLENSDTIDTNKFEELKEILNNASEEIVSEFKTAYDKVQKRYEIENLIKETEGNLTEENLDKLSNLLDNANIENKYKLSYISKYDKLLNDYTKKVEEEEQAKYAAKLQAATKAVEKAETSKNQTDVDNARGLANSLKATDKSNLNARLDEIQKTIDDKKTEEEKQAEYQSKLQVATKAVEKAEASKNQADVDNAKILVNSLKDTDKSNLNARLDEVQKAIDAKKTEEEKQAEHDAKVQTAIKAVEKAEKTTIYEDYISATKLVSELQDSEIQTQLWDRLREVKVDIGRKEEATELVKLAEEDNTETNYNRALESINRLRDNELKKDLLNRLNNIKSNIDNNNAKKEEANKLVAQAEKDNKEETYNKALTAVKALEDSQAKKDLLNRLDKVKVNIDKIKTNTAIHLVQYAEKYPSISTYNNAKDAVNSINDGNTKTELLNRLKNVEIKIEKLDEETKTHQFIDYVDNLVQYAEKLCTEDAYKKALEQAQKIEDIQSKKVYINRLNEVKNNIDINKETEISPIKTELDKLEHAINSINTVNKNDMLAIKEKINDLKDTKERQDLIDKLNNIENKYNKLINNPNYNKLIKYNTWNNIVYKESKDKTFAVKFNKNLNSNNISENLYLLDVDNNFEKIHTTINIKGETAYITADKLSPGKKYILVVSDQIKDSRNKDLKQGLKTFIQIVE
;
A
#
# COMPACT_ATOMS: atom_id res chain seq x y z
N MET A 1 33.19 52.22 0.14
CA MET A 1 31.88 51.60 0.43
C MET A 1 31.46 50.76 -0.76
N LEU A 2 31.51 49.43 -0.67
CA LEU A 2 31.01 48.57 -1.74
C LEU A 2 29.80 47.76 -1.25
N SER A 3 28.83 47.63 -2.14
CA SER A 3 27.42 47.31 -1.89
C SER A 3 27.20 45.86 -1.45
N LYS A 4 25.97 45.55 -0.98
CA LYS A 4 25.53 44.21 -0.54
C LYS A 4 25.82 43.10 -1.57
N LYS A 5 25.91 43.43 -2.87
CA LYS A 5 26.23 42.47 -3.94
C LYS A 5 27.72 42.08 -3.94
N THR A 6 28.62 42.99 -3.55
CA THR A 6 30.08 42.74 -3.46
C THR A 6 30.47 41.99 -2.19
N LYS A 7 29.76 42.18 -1.06
CA LYS A 7 29.97 41.36 0.16
C LYS A 7 29.61 39.89 -0.06
N ARG A 8 28.61 39.58 -0.89
CA ARG A 8 28.26 38.19 -1.25
C ARG A 8 29.35 37.53 -2.11
N LEU A 9 30.00 38.25 -3.04
CA LEU A 9 31.11 37.72 -3.83
C LEU A 9 32.39 37.45 -3.01
N ILE A 10 32.70 38.29 -2.03
CA ILE A 10 33.87 38.09 -1.14
C ILE A 10 33.65 36.92 -0.19
N THR A 11 32.42 36.68 0.26
CA THR A 11 32.10 35.52 1.12
C THR A 11 32.20 34.20 0.34
N SER A 12 31.80 34.18 -0.93
CA SER A 12 32.03 33.01 -1.81
C SER A 12 33.52 32.80 -2.14
N ALA A 13 34.32 33.86 -2.26
CA ALA A 13 35.76 33.74 -2.52
C ALA A 13 36.54 33.21 -1.30
N ILE A 14 36.14 33.54 -0.06
CA ILE A 14 36.72 32.98 1.17
C ILE A 14 36.37 31.50 1.32
N LEU A 15 35.15 31.10 0.92
CA LEU A 15 34.76 29.69 0.88
C LEU A 15 35.57 28.91 -0.16
N SER A 16 35.88 29.50 -1.32
CA SER A 16 36.79 28.91 -2.32
C SER A 16 38.25 28.89 -1.87
N LEU A 17 38.73 29.88 -1.10
CA LEU A 17 40.11 29.91 -0.60
C LEU A 17 40.37 28.89 0.53
N THR A 18 39.32 28.53 1.28
CA THR A 18 39.40 27.46 2.30
C THR A 18 39.46 26.06 1.65
N ILE A 19 38.95 25.94 0.41
CA ILE A 19 39.02 24.71 -0.40
C ILE A 19 40.36 24.58 -1.13
N SER A 20 41.13 25.68 -1.31
CA SER A 20 42.39 25.67 -2.07
C SER A 20 43.68 25.57 -1.26
N LEU A 21 43.64 25.60 0.09
CA LEU A 21 44.84 25.45 0.96
C LEU A 21 45.04 24.03 1.51
N SER A 22 44.19 23.07 1.12
CA SER A 22 44.29 21.65 1.47
C SER A 22 45.16 20.82 0.51
N PHE A 23 45.87 21.45 -0.43
CA PHE A 23 46.85 20.79 -1.30
C PHE A 23 48.16 21.58 -1.29
N LEU A 24 49.30 20.86 -1.12
CA LEU A 24 50.73 21.26 -1.05
C LEU A 24 51.31 21.33 0.40
N GLY A 25 52.18 20.42 0.89
CA GLY A 25 52.83 19.25 0.28
C GLY A 25 53.65 18.40 1.30
N THR A 26 53.61 17.07 1.08
CA THR A 26 54.61 15.96 1.24
C THR A 26 55.51 15.85 2.50
N SER A 27 55.72 14.68 3.15
CA SER A 27 55.82 13.29 2.64
C SER A 27 55.58 12.16 3.69
N ILE A 28 54.70 11.18 3.33
CA ILE A 28 54.76 9.69 3.48
C ILE A 28 54.75 9.11 4.93
N THR A 29 53.80 8.26 5.41
CA THR A 29 53.15 7.05 4.82
C THR A 29 51.81 6.69 5.51
N GLU A 30 50.77 6.42 4.70
CA GLU A 30 49.56 5.58 4.88
C GLU A 30 48.69 5.61 6.17
N VAL A 31 47.64 6.45 6.18
CA VAL A 31 46.19 6.07 6.16
C VAL A 31 45.43 7.31 5.64
N LYS A 32 44.91 7.28 4.41
CA LYS A 32 44.11 8.40 3.87
C LYS A 32 42.68 8.33 4.43
N ALA A 33 42.35 9.25 5.32
CA ALA A 33 40.97 9.56 5.68
C ALA A 33 40.21 10.04 4.42
N PHE A 34 39.12 9.35 4.09
CA PHE A 34 38.30 9.55 2.89
C PHE A 34 37.38 10.77 3.04
N ASP A 35 37.33 11.62 2.01
CA ASP A 35 36.45 12.79 1.90
C ASP A 35 35.03 12.37 1.46
N ARG A 36 34.00 12.75 2.23
CA ARG A 36 32.65 12.16 2.18
C ARG A 36 31.60 13.11 1.59
N THR A 37 30.97 12.69 0.50
CA THR A 37 29.82 13.38 -0.16
C THR A 37 28.51 13.20 0.61
N LYS A 38 27.76 14.32 0.75
CA LYS A 38 26.53 14.52 1.54
C LYS A 38 25.32 13.65 1.13
N ALA A 39 24.67 13.07 2.14
CA ALA A 39 23.23 12.77 2.17
C ALA A 39 22.58 13.45 3.41
N ILE A 40 21.29 13.77 3.37
CA ILE A 40 20.53 14.40 4.46
C ILE A 40 19.65 13.31 5.10
N TYR A 41 19.81 13.05 6.39
CA TYR A 41 18.93 12.17 7.18
C TYR A 41 18.07 13.03 8.12
N GLU A 42 16.81 12.64 8.32
CA GLU A 42 15.96 13.20 9.38
C GLU A 42 15.98 12.24 10.59
N ILE A 43 16.61 12.66 11.69
CA ILE A 43 16.48 11.97 12.98
C ILE A 43 15.19 12.48 13.61
N LYS A 44 14.19 11.61 13.74
CA LYS A 44 12.94 11.94 14.40
C LYS A 44 13.17 12.01 15.91
N ASN A 45 12.51 12.96 16.57
CA ASN A 45 12.63 13.15 18.02
C ASN A 45 14.07 13.41 18.51
N ALA A 46 14.96 13.92 17.64
CA ALA A 46 16.36 14.18 18.00
C ALA A 46 16.45 15.23 19.11
N ARG A 47 17.10 14.86 20.22
CA ARG A 47 17.39 15.74 21.35
C ARG A 47 18.88 15.83 21.59
N THR A 48 19.32 16.99 22.05
CA THR A 48 20.69 17.16 22.56
C THR A 48 20.71 16.76 24.02
N TYR A 49 21.66 15.93 24.38
CA TYR A 49 21.95 15.48 25.73
C TYR A 49 23.31 16.02 26.14
N GLU A 50 23.46 16.39 27.41
CA GLU A 50 24.74 16.68 28.02
C GLU A 50 25.06 15.60 29.05
N TYR A 51 26.09 14.81 28.75
CA TYR A 51 26.74 13.95 29.73
C TYR A 51 27.62 14.81 30.64
N THR A 52 27.48 14.66 31.95
CA THR A 52 28.29 15.34 32.95
C THR A 52 28.85 14.34 33.95
N ARG A 53 30.13 14.51 34.33
CA ARG A 53 30.74 13.81 35.47
C ARG A 53 31.59 14.76 36.30
N ASN A 54 31.48 14.65 37.62
CA ASN A 54 32.25 15.44 38.57
C ASN A 54 33.40 14.62 39.16
N TYR A 55 34.55 15.26 39.31
CA TYR A 55 35.75 14.74 39.93
C TYR A 55 36.22 15.72 41.01
N ASN A 56 36.41 15.27 42.23
CA ASN A 56 37.09 16.07 43.25
C ASN A 56 38.60 15.84 43.12
N ILE A 57 39.34 16.94 42.96
CA ILE A 57 40.78 16.97 42.81
C ILE A 57 41.38 17.44 44.12
N CYS A 58 42.21 16.61 44.75
CA CYS A 58 42.94 16.97 45.96
C CYS A 58 44.45 16.89 45.75
N ILE A 59 45.19 17.95 46.07
CA ILE A 59 46.65 17.95 46.05
C ILE A 59 47.19 17.60 47.44
N ASN A 60 47.91 16.48 47.49
CA ASN A 60 48.43 15.90 48.73
C ASN A 60 49.87 16.31 49.05
N GLN A 61 50.57 16.96 48.11
CA GLN A 61 51.92 17.46 48.29
C GLN A 61 52.15 18.70 47.42
N THR A 62 52.85 19.71 47.95
CA THR A 62 53.23 20.90 47.18
C THR A 62 54.29 20.54 46.11
N SER A 63 54.06 20.91 44.86
CA SER A 63 54.96 20.66 43.72
C SER A 63 54.84 21.74 42.62
N ASP A 64 55.84 21.83 41.74
CA ASP A 64 55.80 22.74 40.58
C ASP A 64 54.58 22.49 39.68
N TYR A 65 54.17 21.23 39.58
CA TYR A 65 52.91 20.82 38.98
C TYR A 65 52.48 19.44 39.47
N ALA A 66 51.18 19.18 39.46
CA ALA A 66 50.60 17.86 39.66
C ALA A 66 49.78 17.46 38.42
N ARG A 67 49.74 16.17 38.10
CA ARG A 67 49.03 15.61 36.95
C ARG A 67 48.17 14.43 37.37
N ALA A 68 46.99 14.30 36.76
CA ALA A 68 46.25 13.05 36.76
C ALA A 68 45.60 12.76 35.42
N GLU A 69 45.27 11.50 35.23
CA GLU A 69 44.65 10.97 34.03
C GLU A 69 43.20 10.61 34.33
N ILE A 70 42.30 11.11 33.49
CA ILE A 70 40.87 10.85 33.57
C ILE A 70 40.44 10.13 32.30
N TYR A 71 39.99 8.89 32.45
CA TYR A 71 39.39 8.14 31.34
C TYR A 71 37.99 8.67 31.07
N LEU A 72 37.79 9.20 29.86
CA LEU A 72 36.51 9.74 29.39
C LEU A 72 35.74 8.78 28.49
N GLY A 73 36.39 7.67 28.11
CA GLY A 73 35.86 6.66 27.18
C GLY A 73 35.49 7.24 25.82
N SER A 74 34.75 6.50 25.01
CA SER A 74 34.13 7.01 23.79
C SER A 74 32.71 7.50 24.12
N ILE A 75 32.51 8.80 24.30
CA ILE A 75 31.13 9.31 24.38
C ILE A 75 30.60 9.43 22.94
N SER A 76 30.28 8.27 22.36
CA SER A 76 29.66 8.09 21.05
C SER A 76 28.85 6.80 21.15
N SER A 77 27.52 6.88 21.10
CA SER A 77 26.75 5.66 20.93
C SER A 77 26.90 5.16 19.49
N THR A 78 27.42 3.93 19.36
CA THR A 78 27.19 3.02 18.23
C THR A 78 27.04 3.69 16.87
N ALA A 79 28.15 3.91 16.16
CA ALA A 79 28.23 4.19 14.72
C ALA A 79 27.27 5.25 14.11
N HIS A 80 26.48 6.04 14.86
CA HIS A 80 25.40 6.88 14.32
C HIS A 80 25.15 8.19 15.10
N GLN A 81 26.02 8.59 16.04
CA GLN A 81 25.94 9.90 16.70
C GLN A 81 27.12 10.80 16.32
N LEU A 82 26.82 12.07 16.02
CA LEU A 82 27.82 13.12 15.81
C LEU A 82 28.69 13.29 17.06
N ASP A 83 30.00 13.09 16.93
CA ASP A 83 30.99 13.58 17.88
C ASP A 83 31.75 14.75 17.24
N THR A 84 31.18 15.95 17.35
CA THR A 84 31.82 17.19 16.84
C THR A 84 32.00 18.26 17.93
N THR A 85 31.53 18.00 19.14
CA THR A 85 31.55 18.93 20.29
C THR A 85 32.76 18.61 21.18
N PRO A 86 33.73 19.56 21.35
CA PRO A 86 34.86 19.35 22.24
C PRO A 86 34.39 19.18 23.69
N PHE A 87 35.10 18.35 24.47
CA PHE A 87 34.87 18.25 25.91
C PHE A 87 34.97 19.63 26.56
N ARG A 88 34.01 19.94 27.44
CA ARG A 88 34.05 21.13 28.28
C ARG A 88 34.42 20.71 29.68
N ALA A 89 35.33 21.44 30.31
CA ALA A 89 35.68 21.22 31.71
C ALA A 89 35.64 22.53 32.46
N THR A 90 35.10 22.46 33.68
CA THR A 90 35.01 23.59 34.59
C THR A 90 35.54 23.20 35.96
N ILE A 91 36.23 24.12 36.64
CA ILE A 91 36.57 24.00 38.05
C ILE A 91 35.79 25.05 38.83
N ASP A 92 35.01 24.62 39.81
CA ASP A 92 34.10 25.47 40.60
C ASP A 92 33.24 26.39 39.69
N GLY A 93 32.80 25.87 38.55
CA GLY A 93 31.98 26.61 37.56
C GLY A 93 32.75 27.52 36.59
N LYS A 94 34.09 27.60 36.65
CA LYS A 94 34.93 28.36 35.70
C LYS A 94 35.57 27.44 34.65
N ASN A 95 35.49 27.80 33.38
CA ASN A 95 36.11 27.05 32.28
C ASN A 95 37.62 26.91 32.46
N ILE A 96 38.15 25.71 32.21
CA ILE A 96 39.59 25.47 32.08
C ILE A 96 39.97 25.28 30.62
N ASN A 97 41.22 25.60 30.27
CA ASN A 97 41.72 25.39 28.91
C ASN A 97 41.97 23.89 28.68
N ILE A 98 41.39 23.34 27.60
CA ILE A 98 41.61 21.96 27.17
C ILE A 98 42.30 21.97 25.79
N PHE A 99 43.43 21.30 25.67
CA PHE A 99 44.23 21.22 24.44
C PHE A 99 44.14 19.82 23.82
N ASN A 100 44.17 19.74 22.49
CA ASN A 100 44.15 18.48 21.75
C ASN A 100 45.58 18.00 21.42
N SER A 101 45.89 16.72 21.68
CA SER A 101 47.19 16.13 21.34
C SER A 101 47.32 15.68 19.88
N THR A 102 46.28 15.66 19.04
CA THR A 102 46.31 14.98 17.72
C THR A 102 47.32 15.48 16.67
N LYS A 103 48.15 16.48 16.97
CA LYS A 103 49.24 16.96 16.08
C LYS A 103 50.66 16.55 16.51
N ASN A 104 50.89 16.27 17.80
CA ASN A 104 52.20 15.97 18.41
C ASN A 104 52.04 14.79 19.37
N SER A 105 53.11 14.07 19.71
CA SER A 105 53.02 13.07 20.80
C SER A 105 52.54 13.75 22.10
N LEU A 106 51.83 13.01 22.99
CA LEU A 106 51.36 13.54 24.28
C LEU A 106 52.51 14.22 25.05
N GLU A 107 53.69 13.60 25.02
CA GLU A 107 54.92 14.06 25.67
C GLU A 107 55.40 15.42 25.12
N GLU A 108 55.38 15.62 23.79
CA GLU A 108 55.73 16.88 23.16
C GLU A 108 54.74 17.99 23.51
N LYS A 109 53.43 17.68 23.53
CA LYS A 109 52.39 18.66 23.85
C LYS A 109 52.38 19.02 25.34
N GLU A 110 52.63 18.04 26.21
CA GLU A 110 52.84 18.23 27.65
C GLU A 110 54.05 19.13 27.90
N LYS A 111 55.18 18.90 27.22
CA LYS A 111 56.38 19.74 27.34
C LYS A 111 56.16 21.18 26.87
N GLU A 112 55.56 21.37 25.69
CA GLU A 112 55.22 22.69 25.14
C GLU A 112 54.34 23.51 26.11
N LEU A 113 53.31 22.88 26.68
CA LEU A 113 52.35 23.54 27.56
C LEU A 113 52.90 23.74 28.98
N LEU A 114 53.68 22.80 29.52
CA LEU A 114 54.37 22.98 30.79
C LEU A 114 55.38 24.13 30.70
N GLU A 115 56.15 24.25 29.61
CA GLU A 115 57.10 25.36 29.42
C GLU A 115 56.39 26.71 29.26
N LYS A 116 55.26 26.75 28.53
CA LYS A 116 54.47 27.98 28.32
C LYS A 116 53.70 28.44 29.56
N GLU A 117 53.11 27.51 30.31
CA GLU A 117 52.24 27.83 31.45
C GLU A 117 53.00 27.99 32.77
N LYS A 118 54.25 27.50 32.84
CA LYS A 118 55.18 27.70 33.98
C LYS A 118 55.72 29.13 34.09
N ASP A 119 55.51 30.02 33.11
CA ASP A 119 55.88 31.42 33.26
C ASP A 119 54.97 32.10 34.31
N ASN A 120 55.54 32.36 35.49
CA ASN A 120 54.84 32.53 36.76
C ASN A 120 55.24 33.79 37.51
N SER A 121 54.70 34.92 37.09
CA SER A 121 54.81 36.17 37.85
C SER A 121 53.78 36.30 39.00
N SER A 122 52.85 35.35 39.19
CA SER A 122 51.72 35.51 40.15
C SER A 122 51.58 34.46 41.27
N GLY A 123 52.30 33.34 41.25
CA GLY A 123 52.28 32.32 42.31
C GLY A 123 50.95 31.59 42.56
N LYS A 124 49.92 31.80 41.72
CA LYS A 124 48.59 31.18 41.87
C LYS A 124 48.56 29.79 41.22
N ASN A 125 47.71 28.89 41.75
CA ASN A 125 47.44 27.60 41.09
C ASN A 125 46.76 27.86 39.73
N LYS A 126 47.27 27.26 38.64
CA LYS A 126 46.61 27.27 37.32
C LYS A 126 46.22 25.85 36.95
N VAL A 127 45.06 25.67 36.32
CA VAL A 127 44.60 24.36 35.87
C VAL A 127 44.33 24.34 34.37
N TYR A 128 44.82 23.31 33.68
CA TYR A 128 44.52 23.03 32.29
C TYR A 128 44.40 21.52 32.04
N GLY A 129 43.91 21.15 30.86
CA GLY A 129 43.80 19.77 30.43
C GLY A 129 44.39 19.53 29.04
N ILE A 130 44.86 18.31 28.80
CA ILE A 130 45.24 17.81 27.47
C ILE A 130 44.41 16.57 27.23
N TRP A 131 43.68 16.50 26.12
CA TRP A 131 42.97 15.28 25.75
C TRP A 131 43.65 14.56 24.59
N GLN A 132 43.53 13.24 24.59
CA GLN A 132 44.07 12.31 23.61
C GLN A 132 42.98 11.29 23.22
N GLN A 133 42.94 10.90 21.95
CA GLN A 133 42.15 9.75 21.49
C GLN A 133 43.06 8.55 21.31
N ASP A 134 42.70 7.43 21.93
CA ASP A 134 43.36 6.14 21.78
C ASP A 134 42.97 5.47 20.45
N LEU A 135 43.77 4.51 19.99
CA LEU A 135 43.53 3.75 18.75
C LEU A 135 42.23 2.93 18.77
N ASP A 136 41.73 2.58 19.97
CA ASP A 136 40.45 1.90 20.18
C ASP A 136 39.25 2.86 20.20
N GLY A 137 39.50 4.17 19.99
CA GLY A 137 38.48 5.21 19.92
C GLY A 137 38.10 5.85 21.26
N ASN A 138 38.73 5.43 22.37
CA ASN A 138 38.46 6.01 23.69
C ASN A 138 39.21 7.34 23.89
N PHE A 139 38.60 8.29 24.62
CA PHE A 139 39.22 9.56 24.97
C PHE A 139 39.79 9.53 26.40
N ARG A 140 40.96 10.14 26.56
CA ARG A 140 41.60 10.40 27.86
C ARG A 140 41.82 11.88 28.03
N LEU A 141 41.61 12.39 29.25
CA LEU A 141 41.93 13.76 29.64
C LEU A 141 42.98 13.75 30.74
N TYR A 142 44.15 14.32 30.44
CA TYR A 142 45.21 14.57 31.39
C TYR A 142 45.00 15.97 31.98
N VAL A 143 44.78 16.07 33.29
CA VAL A 143 44.54 17.32 34.01
C VAL A 143 45.81 17.71 34.76
N TYR A 144 46.21 18.98 34.62
CA TYR A 144 47.43 19.53 35.21
C TYR A 144 47.11 20.69 36.13
N VAL A 145 47.69 20.70 37.32
CA VAL A 145 47.66 21.83 38.27
C VAL A 145 49.08 22.38 38.39
N ILE A 146 49.35 23.59 37.87
CA ILE A 146 50.64 24.28 37.99
C ILE A 146 50.71 25.04 39.32
N ASN A 147 51.89 25.07 39.94
CA ASN A 147 52.11 25.50 41.32
C ASN A 147 51.20 24.75 42.28
N ALA A 148 51.12 23.41 42.18
CA ALA A 148 50.22 22.63 43.00
C ALA A 148 50.57 22.81 44.49
N THR A 149 49.65 23.32 45.30
CA THR A 149 49.87 23.57 46.73
C THR A 149 49.07 22.57 47.56
N PHE A 150 49.68 22.04 48.62
CA PHE A 150 49.00 21.20 49.59
C PHE A 150 47.66 21.82 50.05
N GLY A 151 46.59 21.03 50.04
CA GLY A 151 45.24 21.47 50.42
C GLY A 151 44.42 22.12 49.29
N PHE A 152 44.94 22.16 48.06
CA PHE A 152 44.11 22.44 46.89
C PHE A 152 43.02 21.37 46.77
N ASN A 153 41.76 21.77 46.94
CA ASN A 153 40.59 20.91 46.83
C ASN A 153 39.53 21.60 45.97
N LYS A 154 39.26 21.03 44.79
CA LYS A 154 38.39 21.62 43.77
C LYS A 154 37.57 20.57 43.04
N THR A 155 36.34 20.91 42.68
CA THR A 155 35.50 20.02 41.87
C THR A 155 35.66 20.36 40.39
N LEU A 156 36.25 19.42 39.66
CA LEU A 156 36.31 19.40 38.20
C LEU A 156 35.04 18.77 37.65
N LYS A 157 34.21 19.57 36.97
CA LYS A 157 33.06 19.09 36.20
C LYS A 157 33.43 18.98 34.73
N ILE A 158 33.35 17.78 34.18
CA ILE A 158 33.52 17.50 32.76
C ILE A 158 32.14 17.32 32.14
N SER A 159 31.86 18.02 31.05
CA SER A 159 30.63 17.85 30.28
C SER A 159 30.89 17.68 28.78
N LYS A 160 30.04 16.88 28.14
CA LYS A 160 30.04 16.65 26.69
C LYS A 160 28.62 16.58 26.18
N GLU A 161 28.34 17.36 25.13
CA GLU A 161 27.07 17.31 24.43
C GLU A 161 27.10 16.24 23.35
N PHE A 162 26.02 15.47 23.23
CA PHE A 162 25.78 14.50 22.18
C PHE A 162 24.30 14.57 21.74
N ILE A 163 23.99 14.07 20.54
CA ILE A 163 22.63 14.11 19.98
C ILE A 163 22.10 12.67 19.87
N SER A 164 20.88 12.42 20.35
CA SER A 164 20.22 11.11 20.22
C SER A 164 18.77 11.28 19.77
N GLY A 165 18.27 10.37 18.93
CA GLY A 165 16.88 10.31 18.47
C GLY A 165 16.59 9.05 17.66
N ASP A 166 15.34 8.91 17.19
CA ASP A 166 14.90 7.79 16.38
C ASP A 166 15.42 7.95 14.94
N LEU A 167 16.20 6.99 14.45
CA LEU A 167 16.61 7.00 13.04
C LEU A 167 15.41 6.64 12.16
N ASP A 168 15.06 7.55 11.25
CA ASP A 168 14.21 7.24 10.10
C ASP A 168 15.12 6.95 8.90
N TYR A 169 15.16 5.69 8.47
CA TYR A 169 15.99 5.25 7.34
C TYR A 169 15.33 5.67 6.02
N GLY A 170 15.31 6.97 5.75
CA GLY A 170 14.79 7.55 4.53
C GLY A 170 15.90 7.88 3.54
N LEU A 171 15.94 7.16 2.42
CA LEU A 171 16.59 7.64 1.21
C LEU A 171 15.67 7.34 0.01
N TYR A 172 14.94 8.37 -0.43
CA TYR A 172 14.54 8.47 -1.83
C TYR A 172 14.37 9.93 -2.25
N ASN A 173 15.21 10.38 -3.18
CA ASN A 173 14.90 11.49 -4.07
C ASN A 173 14.67 10.91 -5.46
N LYS A 174 13.41 10.94 -5.91
CA LYS A 174 12.85 10.23 -7.06
C LYS A 174 13.38 10.67 -8.44
N ASN A 175 14.29 11.65 -8.51
CA ASN A 175 14.50 12.41 -9.74
C ASN A 175 15.85 12.20 -10.46
N ASN A 176 16.90 11.63 -9.86
CA ASN A 176 18.23 11.60 -10.50
C ASN A 176 18.85 10.20 -10.56
N LYS A 177 18.33 9.30 -11.41
CA LYS A 177 18.92 7.97 -11.72
C LYS A 177 20.41 8.05 -12.11
N GLU A 178 21.32 8.10 -11.13
CA GLU A 178 22.77 7.91 -11.32
C GLU A 178 23.38 7.19 -10.11
N PHE A 179 23.81 5.94 -10.33
CA PHE A 179 24.66 5.18 -9.41
C PHE A 179 26.10 5.63 -9.62
N SER A 180 26.77 6.16 -8.59
CA SER A 180 28.09 6.78 -8.77
C SER A 180 29.26 5.79 -8.66
N THR A 181 30.31 6.07 -9.44
CA THR A 181 31.66 5.47 -9.50
C THR A 181 32.33 5.20 -8.13
N LYS A 182 31.85 5.81 -7.04
CA LYS A 182 32.35 5.62 -5.66
C LYS A 182 32.09 4.24 -5.05
N LEU A 183 31.03 3.54 -5.47
CA LEU A 183 30.75 2.18 -4.96
C LEU A 183 31.89 1.21 -5.35
N LYS A 184 32.36 1.33 -6.60
CA LYS A 184 33.48 0.55 -7.13
C LYS A 184 34.80 0.86 -6.41
N GLU A 185 35.02 2.08 -5.91
CA GLU A 185 36.21 2.40 -5.11
C GLU A 185 36.16 1.81 -3.70
N ILE A 186 34.98 1.72 -3.07
CA ILE A 186 34.80 1.13 -1.74
C ILE A 186 34.90 -0.40 -1.79
N LEU A 187 34.27 -1.03 -2.80
CA LEU A 187 34.34 -2.48 -3.03
C LEU A 187 35.76 -2.94 -3.39
N ASN A 188 36.54 -2.09 -4.07
CA ASN A 188 37.96 -2.34 -4.37
C ASN A 188 38.94 -1.96 -3.25
N SER A 189 38.48 -1.42 -2.11
CA SER A 189 39.35 -1.17 -0.97
C SER A 189 39.56 -2.46 -0.18
N SER A 190 40.81 -2.94 -0.05
CA SER A 190 41.09 -4.16 0.70
C SER A 190 40.85 -3.91 2.19
N TYR A 191 39.66 -4.27 2.68
CA TYR A 191 39.36 -4.27 4.09
C TYR A 191 39.96 -5.52 4.74
N ASP A 192 41.09 -5.40 5.44
CA ASP A 192 41.70 -6.54 6.12
C ASP A 192 41.11 -6.73 7.53
N LYS A 193 40.21 -7.70 7.64
CA LYS A 193 39.63 -8.19 8.90
C LYS A 193 40.69 -8.55 9.96
N SER A 194 41.91 -8.89 9.53
CA SER A 194 43.02 -9.26 10.40
C SER A 194 43.48 -8.12 11.31
N ASP A 195 43.36 -6.86 10.89
CA ASP A 195 43.83 -5.71 11.68
C ASP A 195 42.88 -5.37 12.84
N LEU A 196 41.56 -5.41 12.62
CA LEU A 196 40.60 -5.31 13.72
C LEU A 196 40.72 -6.50 14.68
N LEU A 197 40.87 -7.71 14.14
CA LEU A 197 41.09 -8.89 14.98
C LEU A 197 42.36 -8.76 15.82
N LYS A 198 43.45 -8.17 15.31
CA LYS A 198 44.65 -7.89 16.13
C LYS A 198 44.36 -6.91 17.27
N ILE A 199 43.57 -5.86 17.01
CA ILE A 199 43.21 -4.85 18.04
C ILE A 199 42.32 -5.46 19.13
N TYR A 200 41.32 -6.26 18.75
CA TYR A 200 40.32 -6.78 19.69
C TYR A 200 40.57 -8.22 20.17
N LYS A 201 41.54 -8.96 19.61
CA LYS A 201 41.97 -10.28 20.13
C LYS A 201 42.52 -10.20 21.54
N TYR A 202 43.12 -9.06 21.87
CA TYR A 202 44.07 -8.91 22.96
C TYR A 202 43.52 -7.90 23.96
N ASP A 203 42.55 -8.31 24.78
CA ASP A 203 42.27 -7.62 26.05
C ASP A 203 43.41 -7.95 27.04
N ILE A 204 44.64 -7.52 26.71
CA ILE A 204 45.84 -7.86 27.50
C ILE A 204 45.89 -6.93 28.72
N ASN A 205 45.25 -7.36 29.81
CA ASN A 205 45.75 -7.04 31.13
C ASN A 205 46.91 -7.97 31.47
N TYR A 206 48.10 -7.59 31.04
CA TYR A 206 49.31 -8.10 31.66
C TYR A 206 49.60 -7.24 32.90
N ASN A 207 49.21 -7.74 34.08
CA ASN A 207 49.62 -7.10 35.33
C ASN A 207 51.10 -7.42 35.59
N LYS A 208 51.98 -6.46 35.26
CA LYS A 208 53.45 -6.58 35.41
C LYS A 208 53.90 -6.88 36.84
N ILE A 209 53.06 -6.59 37.85
CA ILE A 209 53.39 -6.71 39.27
C ILE A 209 52.99 -8.08 39.82
N THR A 210 51.86 -8.64 39.37
CA THR A 210 51.34 -9.93 39.90
C THR A 210 51.60 -11.13 38.99
N ASN A 211 52.04 -10.90 37.75
CA ASN A 211 52.29 -11.94 36.74
C ASN A 211 51.11 -12.90 36.50
N THR A 212 49.88 -12.35 36.47
CA THR A 212 48.63 -13.10 36.27
C THR A 212 47.75 -12.44 35.21
N THR A 213 47.19 -13.25 34.30
CA THR A 213 46.19 -12.84 33.30
C THR A 213 44.80 -13.30 33.72
N THR A 214 44.00 -12.42 34.30
CA THR A 214 42.59 -12.66 34.68
C THR A 214 41.67 -11.89 33.75
N SER A 215 41.71 -12.18 32.44
CA SER A 215 40.80 -11.52 31.49
C SER A 215 39.39 -12.07 31.67
N LYS A 216 38.41 -11.17 31.85
CA LYS A 216 36.98 -11.53 31.88
C LYS A 216 36.45 -11.97 30.51
N ILE A 217 37.21 -11.71 29.44
CA ILE A 217 36.93 -12.13 28.05
C ILE A 217 38.21 -12.84 27.55
N PRO A 218 38.44 -14.08 27.95
CA PRO A 218 39.65 -14.80 27.58
C PRO A 218 39.61 -15.22 26.10
N TYR A 219 40.78 -15.41 25.51
CA TYR A 219 40.96 -15.85 24.12
C TYR A 219 41.67 -17.21 24.12
N ALA A 220 41.26 -18.09 23.21
CA ALA A 220 41.74 -19.46 23.04
C ALA A 220 41.44 -20.42 24.23
N GLU A 221 40.40 -20.15 25.01
CA GLU A 221 39.96 -21.07 26.07
C GLU A 221 39.25 -22.29 25.49
N LYS A 222 39.70 -23.48 25.88
CA LYS A 222 39.23 -24.74 25.29
C LYS A 222 37.70 -24.90 25.36
N GLU A 223 37.10 -24.64 26.52
CA GLU A 223 35.65 -24.79 26.71
C GLU A 223 34.85 -23.84 25.80
N ILE A 224 35.33 -22.61 25.61
CA ILE A 224 34.69 -21.61 24.73
C ILE A 224 34.89 -21.99 23.26
N ILE A 225 36.09 -22.45 22.87
CA ILE A 225 36.35 -22.93 21.50
C ILE A 225 35.41 -24.08 21.14
N ASP A 226 35.34 -25.09 22.02
CA ASP A 226 34.55 -26.29 21.77
C ASP A 226 33.07 -25.94 21.65
N LYS A 227 32.55 -25.09 22.55
CA LYS A 227 31.16 -24.64 22.47
C LYS A 227 30.89 -23.76 21.25
N THR A 228 31.79 -22.84 20.89
CA THR A 228 31.63 -22.01 19.69
C THR A 228 31.55 -22.89 18.44
N LYS A 229 32.45 -23.86 18.28
CA LYS A 229 32.42 -24.79 17.14
C LYS A 229 31.14 -25.60 17.07
N GLU A 230 30.62 -26.05 18.21
CA GLU A 230 29.33 -26.76 18.30
C GLU A 230 28.16 -25.86 17.85
N VAL A 231 28.10 -24.64 18.38
CA VAL A 231 27.02 -23.67 18.11
C VAL A 231 27.04 -23.19 16.66
N THR A 232 28.22 -23.05 16.05
CA THR A 232 28.37 -22.52 14.69
C THR A 232 28.55 -23.59 13.62
N LYS A 233 28.33 -24.87 13.92
CA LYS A 233 28.69 -25.99 13.03
C LYS A 233 27.99 -25.96 11.67
N ASP A 234 26.75 -25.47 11.61
CA ASP A 234 25.90 -25.42 10.42
C ASP A 234 25.90 -24.03 9.77
N CYS A 235 26.67 -23.08 10.31
CA CYS A 235 26.72 -21.71 9.84
C CYS A 235 27.73 -21.54 8.71
N THR A 236 27.29 -20.91 7.62
CA THR A 236 28.08 -20.71 6.39
C THR A 236 28.79 -19.36 6.34
N ASN A 237 28.29 -18.36 7.08
CA ASN A 237 28.81 -17.00 7.06
C ASN A 237 28.90 -16.37 8.47
N ASP A 238 29.54 -15.20 8.58
CA ASP A 238 29.78 -14.55 9.87
C ASP A 238 28.51 -13.99 10.52
N MET A 239 27.48 -13.62 9.74
CA MET A 239 26.19 -13.19 10.29
C MET A 239 25.47 -14.37 10.96
N GLU A 240 25.38 -15.51 10.28
CA GLU A 240 24.77 -16.74 10.82
C GLU A 240 25.48 -17.21 12.08
N LYS A 241 26.81 -17.14 12.09
CA LYS A 241 27.62 -17.44 13.29
C LYS A 241 27.26 -16.49 14.44
N ALA A 242 27.22 -15.19 14.19
CA ALA A 242 26.85 -14.20 15.20
C ALA A 242 25.42 -14.42 15.73
N GLN A 243 24.45 -14.71 14.85
CA GLN A 243 23.06 -15.04 15.21
C GLN A 243 22.97 -16.31 16.06
N ALA A 244 23.67 -17.38 15.68
CA ALA A 244 23.69 -18.63 16.42
C ALA A 244 24.31 -18.45 17.82
N ILE A 245 25.41 -17.70 17.91
CA ILE A 245 26.07 -17.36 19.17
C ILE A 245 25.14 -16.50 20.04
N TYR A 246 24.48 -15.49 19.48
CA TYR A 246 23.54 -14.63 20.18
C TYR A 246 22.37 -15.43 20.77
N LYS A 247 21.74 -16.27 19.93
CA LYS A 247 20.68 -17.20 20.33
C LYS A 247 21.14 -18.11 21.46
N PHE A 248 22.33 -18.69 21.36
CA PHE A 248 22.88 -19.54 22.41
C PHE A 248 23.00 -18.79 23.74
N VAL A 249 23.60 -17.61 23.76
CA VAL A 249 23.80 -16.81 24.99
C VAL A 249 22.47 -16.42 25.61
N VAL A 250 21.52 -15.90 24.82
CA VAL A 250 20.19 -15.47 25.30
C VAL A 250 19.38 -16.62 25.90
N THR A 251 19.44 -17.80 25.28
CA THR A 251 18.61 -18.95 25.69
C THR A 251 19.21 -19.72 26.88
N ASN A 252 20.54 -19.71 27.05
CA ASN A 252 21.24 -20.54 28.04
C ASN A 252 21.72 -19.79 29.29
N MET A 253 21.44 -18.48 29.40
CA MET A 253 21.84 -17.66 30.55
C MET A 253 20.64 -17.20 31.39
N ASP A 254 20.82 -17.18 32.71
CA ASP A 254 19.90 -16.62 33.70
C ASP A 254 20.50 -15.41 34.42
N TYR A 255 19.73 -14.31 34.48
CA TYR A 255 20.18 -13.10 35.15
C TYR A 255 20.16 -13.28 36.66
N THR A 256 21.31 -13.07 37.33
CA THR A 256 21.43 -13.15 38.78
C THR A 256 22.40 -12.12 39.36
N LYS A 257 22.05 -11.55 40.52
CA LYS A 257 22.91 -10.62 41.28
C LYS A 257 23.71 -11.31 42.40
N ASP A 258 23.76 -12.64 42.41
CA ASP A 258 24.55 -13.41 43.35
C ASP A 258 26.07 -13.21 43.11
N ASP A 259 26.80 -12.82 44.16
CA ASP A 259 28.25 -12.56 44.14
C ASP A 259 29.09 -13.76 43.70
N ALA A 260 28.56 -14.98 43.79
CA ALA A 260 29.19 -16.19 43.27
C ALA A 260 29.27 -16.19 41.73
N TYR A 261 28.30 -15.57 41.05
CA TYR A 261 28.13 -15.67 39.59
C TYR A 261 28.24 -14.34 38.84
N ARG A 262 27.99 -13.19 39.49
CA ARG A 262 28.06 -11.87 38.84
C ARG A 262 29.50 -11.39 38.62
N ASN A 263 29.73 -10.75 37.48
CA ASN A 263 31.00 -10.11 37.09
C ASN A 263 32.19 -11.10 37.12
N LYS A 264 31.95 -12.36 36.75
CA LYS A 264 32.93 -13.44 36.72
C LYS A 264 33.45 -13.74 35.31
N GLY A 265 32.89 -13.12 34.28
CA GLY A 265 33.37 -13.18 32.90
C GLY A 265 32.89 -14.40 32.11
N ALA A 266 33.33 -14.48 30.85
CA ALA A 266 32.81 -15.40 29.83
C ALA A 266 32.89 -16.88 30.22
N LEU A 267 34.00 -17.33 30.81
CA LEU A 267 34.18 -18.75 31.17
C LEU A 267 33.21 -19.17 32.30
N SER A 268 33.01 -18.30 33.29
CA SER A 268 32.03 -18.55 34.36
C SER A 268 30.60 -18.53 33.81
N ALA A 269 30.30 -17.57 32.93
CA ALA A 269 29.00 -17.48 32.25
C ALA A 269 28.69 -18.77 31.48
N LEU A 270 29.63 -19.27 30.68
CA LEU A 270 29.49 -20.51 29.93
C LEU A 270 29.27 -21.73 30.85
N LYS A 271 30.03 -21.81 31.94
CA LYS A 271 30.00 -22.98 32.84
C LYS A 271 28.73 -23.07 33.68
N TYR A 272 28.21 -21.94 34.14
CA TYR A 272 27.10 -21.91 35.09
C TYR A 272 25.78 -21.42 34.50
N GLY A 273 25.78 -20.86 33.29
CA GLY A 273 24.59 -20.29 32.65
C GLY A 273 23.99 -19.14 33.44
N LYS A 274 24.79 -18.37 34.18
CA LYS A 274 24.34 -17.36 35.14
C LYS A 274 25.27 -16.15 35.16
N GLY A 275 24.71 -14.95 35.33
CA GLY A 275 25.48 -13.73 35.52
C GLY A 275 24.65 -12.46 35.38
N VAL A 276 25.32 -11.32 35.23
CA VAL A 276 24.68 -10.02 34.90
C VAL A 276 25.04 -9.58 33.48
N CYS A 277 24.60 -8.39 33.04
CA CYS A 277 24.83 -7.87 31.69
C CYS A 277 26.29 -7.95 31.23
N GLU A 278 27.24 -7.72 32.15
CA GLU A 278 28.66 -7.89 31.89
C GLU A 278 29.05 -9.31 31.46
N ASP A 279 28.52 -10.34 32.14
CA ASP A 279 28.83 -11.75 31.89
C ASP A 279 28.20 -12.24 30.58
N TYR A 280 26.98 -11.79 30.27
CA TYR A 280 26.30 -12.08 29.00
C TYR A 280 27.09 -11.51 27.82
N ALA A 281 27.45 -10.23 27.88
CA ALA A 281 28.23 -9.56 26.84
C ALA A 281 29.62 -10.21 26.69
N SER A 282 30.28 -10.52 27.81
CA SER A 282 31.59 -11.16 27.82
C SER A 282 31.57 -12.53 27.11
N LEU A 283 30.54 -13.36 27.37
CA LEU A 283 30.39 -14.66 26.72
C LEU A 283 30.16 -14.52 25.21
N PHE A 284 29.23 -13.65 24.80
CA PHE A 284 28.96 -13.39 23.39
C PHE A 284 30.22 -12.94 22.64
N ILE A 285 30.97 -11.99 23.21
CA ILE A 285 32.21 -11.46 22.61
C ILE A 285 33.28 -12.56 22.50
N ALA A 286 33.48 -13.35 23.55
CA ALA A 286 34.47 -14.42 23.54
C ALA A 286 34.17 -15.43 22.41
N MET A 287 32.92 -15.87 22.30
CA MET A 287 32.49 -16.80 21.25
C MET A 287 32.62 -16.19 19.84
N CYS A 288 32.23 -14.92 19.65
CA CYS A 288 32.42 -14.21 18.38
C CYS A 288 33.91 -14.14 17.98
N ARG A 289 34.81 -13.83 18.92
CA ARG A 289 36.25 -13.78 18.66
C ARG A 289 36.83 -15.16 18.30
N GLU A 290 36.36 -16.24 18.92
CA GLU A 290 36.71 -17.62 18.53
C GLU A 290 36.19 -17.99 17.13
N ALA A 291 35.05 -17.44 16.73
CA ALA A 291 34.51 -17.54 15.37
C ALA A 291 35.21 -16.62 14.35
N ASN A 292 36.30 -15.94 14.74
CA ASN A 292 37.01 -14.91 13.99
C ASN A 292 36.14 -13.70 13.62
N ILE A 293 35.13 -13.35 14.43
CA ILE A 293 34.31 -12.14 14.24
C ILE A 293 34.85 -11.08 15.22
N PRO A 294 35.29 -9.90 14.74
CA PRO A 294 35.71 -8.84 15.65
C PRO A 294 34.53 -8.42 16.52
N ALA A 295 34.70 -8.48 17.83
CA ALA A 295 33.69 -8.08 18.81
C ALA A 295 34.33 -7.32 19.97
N ARG A 296 33.60 -6.36 20.54
CA ARG A 296 34.06 -5.47 21.60
C ARG A 296 33.00 -5.28 22.67
N TYR A 297 33.48 -5.08 23.90
CA TYR A 297 32.62 -4.78 25.04
C TYR A 297 32.32 -3.29 25.07
N VAL A 298 31.08 -2.95 25.38
CA VAL A 298 30.60 -1.58 25.49
C VAL A 298 30.02 -1.40 26.88
N HIS A 299 30.46 -0.37 27.59
CA HIS A 299 29.86 0.02 28.86
C HIS A 299 29.21 1.40 28.74
N GLY A 300 28.14 1.59 29.49
CA GLY A 300 27.31 2.77 29.34
C GLY A 300 26.23 2.87 30.40
N LEU A 301 25.23 3.68 30.10
CA LEU A 301 24.04 3.84 30.92
C LEU A 301 22.83 3.27 30.19
N SER A 302 22.08 2.43 30.88
CA SER A 302 20.71 2.08 30.55
C SER A 302 19.75 3.00 31.31
N GLY A 303 18.77 3.58 30.61
CA GLY A 303 17.78 4.49 31.19
C GLY A 303 18.39 5.59 32.07
N ALA A 304 19.11 6.56 31.47
CA ALA A 304 19.71 7.77 32.08
C ALA A 304 20.63 7.63 33.32
N THR A 305 20.60 6.52 34.07
CA THR A 305 21.19 6.40 35.42
C THR A 305 21.72 5.01 35.78
N ILE A 306 21.34 3.93 35.07
CA ILE A 306 21.73 2.56 35.46
C ILE A 306 22.99 2.14 34.67
N GLY A 307 24.09 1.85 35.36
CA GLY A 307 25.27 1.27 34.70
C GLY A 307 24.92 -0.04 33.99
N HIS A 308 25.28 -0.15 32.71
CA HIS A 308 24.94 -1.29 31.87
C HIS A 308 26.06 -1.61 30.87
N GLY A 309 26.17 -2.88 30.49
CA GLY A 309 27.21 -3.35 29.57
C GLY A 309 26.65 -4.31 28.54
N TRP A 310 27.08 -4.16 27.30
CA TRP A 310 26.60 -4.94 26.15
C TRP A 310 27.74 -5.23 25.17
N ALA A 311 27.45 -5.96 24.10
CA ALA A 311 28.43 -6.31 23.09
C ALA A 311 28.16 -5.56 21.78
N GLU A 312 29.23 -5.28 21.04
CA GLU A 312 29.16 -4.95 19.63
C GLU A 312 30.03 -5.93 18.84
N PHE A 313 29.62 -6.25 17.62
CA PHE A 313 30.39 -7.07 16.70
C PHE A 313 30.47 -6.41 15.32
N TYR A 314 31.53 -6.69 14.59
CA TYR A 314 31.80 -6.07 13.30
C TYR A 314 31.54 -7.05 12.18
N LEU A 315 30.74 -6.64 11.20
CA LEU A 315 30.63 -7.35 9.93
C LEU A 315 31.10 -6.43 8.78
N PRO A 316 31.85 -6.97 7.80
CA PRO A 316 32.14 -6.27 6.56
C PRO A 316 30.86 -5.69 5.95
N TYR A 317 30.93 -4.47 5.44
CA TYR A 317 29.81 -3.75 4.81
C TYR A 317 28.63 -3.36 5.74
N TYR A 318 28.61 -3.78 7.01
CA TYR A 318 27.64 -3.32 8.02
C TYR A 318 28.26 -2.38 9.06
N GLY A 319 29.55 -2.51 9.34
CA GLY A 319 30.19 -1.80 10.42
C GLY A 319 29.98 -2.47 11.78
N TRP A 320 30.04 -1.70 12.86
CA TRP A 320 29.76 -2.18 14.22
C TRP A 320 28.26 -2.30 14.46
N ILE A 321 27.83 -3.50 14.81
CA ILE A 321 26.45 -3.87 15.10
C ILE A 321 26.33 -4.16 16.59
N ILE A 322 25.27 -3.64 17.22
CA ILE A 322 24.97 -3.89 18.63
C ILE A 322 24.44 -5.31 18.77
N ALA A 323 24.86 -6.00 19.83
CA ALA A 323 24.23 -7.21 20.32
C ALA A 323 23.93 -7.01 21.81
N GLU A 324 22.64 -6.90 22.16
CA GLU A 324 22.18 -6.81 23.55
C GLU A 324 21.62 -8.17 24.00
N PRO A 325 22.45 -9.05 24.61
CA PRO A 325 22.02 -10.39 25.01
C PRO A 325 21.23 -10.42 26.33
N THR A 326 21.10 -9.31 27.06
CA THR A 326 20.55 -9.25 28.43
C THR A 326 19.09 -8.79 28.46
N VAL A 327 18.25 -9.33 27.56
CA VAL A 327 16.81 -9.02 27.51
C VAL A 327 16.00 -10.24 27.92
N SER A 328 15.37 -10.18 29.09
CA SER A 328 14.65 -11.32 29.69
C SER A 328 13.53 -11.88 28.81
N SER A 329 12.83 -11.04 28.04
CA SER A 329 11.75 -11.49 27.14
C SER A 329 12.22 -12.27 25.92
N LEU A 330 13.51 -12.20 25.56
CA LEU A 330 14.07 -12.89 24.40
C LEU A 330 14.37 -14.36 24.66
N LYS A 331 14.45 -14.79 25.93
CA LYS A 331 14.78 -16.18 26.28
C LYS A 331 13.81 -17.21 25.69
N THR A 332 12.54 -16.86 25.54
CA THR A 332 11.49 -17.72 24.98
C THR A 332 11.02 -17.26 23.60
N ALA A 333 11.76 -16.36 22.95
CA ALA A 333 11.39 -15.82 21.65
C ALA A 333 11.64 -16.84 20.52
N ASN A 334 10.84 -16.75 19.46
CA ASN A 334 11.08 -17.52 18.23
C ASN A 334 12.32 -16.98 17.48
N GLU A 335 12.81 -17.72 16.48
CA GLU A 335 14.04 -17.36 15.76
C GLU A 335 13.95 -16.01 15.06
N GLU A 336 12.83 -15.72 14.43
CA GLU A 336 12.57 -14.45 13.75
C GLU A 336 12.68 -13.26 14.73
N THR A 337 12.05 -13.36 15.90
CA THR A 337 12.11 -12.32 16.94
C THR A 337 13.54 -12.15 17.48
N LEU A 338 14.32 -13.23 17.61
CA LEU A 338 15.72 -13.16 18.05
C LEU A 338 16.61 -12.47 17.01
N GLN A 339 16.42 -12.78 15.73
CA GLN A 339 17.14 -12.14 14.63
C GLN A 339 16.81 -10.64 14.55
N LEU A 340 15.51 -10.30 14.62
CA LEU A 340 15.04 -8.92 14.68
C LEU A 340 15.56 -8.21 15.92
N ALA A 341 15.64 -8.88 17.07
CA ALA A 341 16.10 -8.28 18.32
C ALA A 341 17.60 -7.98 18.35
N MET A 342 18.42 -8.83 17.72
CA MET A 342 19.84 -8.59 17.57
C MET A 342 20.10 -7.37 16.68
N MET A 343 19.28 -7.17 15.63
CA MET A 343 19.47 -6.12 14.62
C MET A 343 18.70 -4.83 14.89
N SER A 344 17.60 -4.91 15.63
CA SER A 344 16.87 -3.75 16.10
C SER A 344 17.63 -3.17 17.28
N PHE A 345 17.83 -1.85 17.29
CA PHE A 345 18.20 -1.14 18.50
C PHE A 345 17.06 -1.35 19.52
N ILE A 346 17.05 -2.47 20.25
CA ILE A 346 16.09 -2.68 21.33
C ILE A 346 16.52 -1.76 22.45
N GLY A 347 15.98 -0.56 22.36
CA GLY A 347 15.56 0.12 23.55
C GLY A 347 14.93 1.46 23.22
N THR A 348 13.64 1.38 22.96
CA THR A 348 12.69 2.25 23.63
C THR A 348 12.07 1.41 24.76
N TYR A 349 12.69 1.42 25.94
CA TYR A 349 11.90 1.09 27.12
C TYR A 349 10.89 2.21 27.28
N SER A 350 9.61 1.89 27.07
CA SER A 350 8.50 2.80 27.32
C SER A 350 8.40 3.05 28.83
N THR A 351 9.16 4.01 29.33
CA THR A 351 8.75 4.76 30.52
C THR A 351 8.00 5.98 30.01
N LYS A 352 6.74 6.10 30.41
CA LYS A 352 5.87 7.23 30.09
C LYS A 352 6.63 8.54 30.30
N GLU A 353 6.63 9.37 29.26
CA GLU A 353 7.19 10.74 29.17
C GLU A 353 8.71 10.85 29.06
N ASP A 354 9.13 11.39 27.91
CA ASP A 354 10.50 11.69 27.47
C ASP A 354 11.45 10.48 27.29
N SER A 355 11.64 10.11 26.03
CA SER A 355 12.50 9.02 25.55
C SER A 355 13.98 9.27 25.87
N THR A 356 14.45 8.89 27.06
CA THR A 356 15.90 8.76 27.31
C THR A 356 16.47 7.62 26.46
N PRO A 357 17.66 7.77 25.83
CA PRO A 357 18.27 6.67 25.09
C PRO A 357 18.44 5.47 26.01
N SER A 358 17.97 4.30 25.56
CA SER A 358 18.06 3.05 26.35
C SER A 358 19.50 2.61 26.61
N HIS A 359 20.45 3.07 25.81
CA HIS A 359 21.87 2.76 25.89
C HIS A 359 22.67 4.01 25.51
N SER A 360 23.36 4.62 26.48
CA SER A 360 24.32 5.71 26.24
C SER A 360 25.73 5.18 26.46
N VAL A 361 26.56 5.15 25.42
CA VAL A 361 27.94 4.63 25.53
C VAL A 361 28.78 5.57 26.38
N ALA A 362 29.41 5.01 27.41
CA ALA A 362 30.40 5.68 28.24
C ALA A 362 31.83 5.24 27.90
N GLY A 363 32.02 4.10 27.21
CA GLY A 363 33.31 3.69 26.67
C GLY A 363 33.36 2.23 26.23
N TYR A 364 34.53 1.82 25.70
CA TYR A 364 34.79 0.46 25.25
C TYR A 364 35.75 -0.31 26.19
N ASN A 365 35.59 -1.64 26.21
CA ASN A 365 36.35 -2.67 26.95
C ASN A 365 35.98 -2.81 28.44
N ASN A 366 36.03 -4.04 28.95
CA ASN A 366 35.59 -4.45 30.32
C ASN A 366 36.72 -4.31 31.36
N ASN A 367 37.50 -3.24 31.29
CA ASN A 367 38.76 -3.15 32.01
C ASN A 367 38.70 -2.15 33.18
N ASP A 368 38.12 -2.61 34.29
CA ASP A 368 37.93 -1.87 35.56
C ASP A 368 39.26 -1.36 36.17
N ALA A 369 40.40 -1.99 35.82
CA ALA A 369 41.71 -1.65 36.35
C ALA A 369 42.27 -0.30 35.85
N ARG A 370 41.67 0.32 34.82
CA ARG A 370 42.12 1.60 34.26
C ARG A 370 41.61 2.84 35.02
N TYR A 371 40.73 2.67 36.02
CA TYR A 371 40.07 3.78 36.70
C TYR A 371 40.76 4.28 37.99
N LYS A 372 41.80 3.59 38.47
CA LYS A 372 42.48 3.94 39.72
C LYS A 372 43.98 3.75 39.63
N TRP A 373 44.71 4.81 39.25
CA TRP A 373 46.11 4.95 39.61
C TRP A 373 46.25 6.08 40.63
N PRO A 374 46.75 5.83 41.85
CA PRO A 374 47.19 6.91 42.73
C PRO A 374 48.41 7.57 42.10
N TYR A 375 48.27 8.82 41.67
CA TYR A 375 49.41 9.65 41.29
C TYR A 375 49.98 10.30 42.54
N LYS A 376 51.31 10.33 42.65
CA LYS A 376 52.05 10.66 43.87
C LYS A 376 51.64 11.99 44.55
N ASP A 377 51.09 12.93 43.79
CA ASP A 377 50.84 14.31 44.22
C ASP A 377 49.35 14.74 44.11
N MET A 378 48.46 13.93 43.52
CA MET A 378 47.04 14.30 43.29
C MET A 378 46.07 13.12 43.41
N ASP A 379 45.13 13.22 44.35
CA ASP A 379 44.01 12.28 44.53
C ASP A 379 42.79 12.70 43.71
N LEU A 380 42.11 11.69 43.15
CA LEU A 380 40.88 11.83 42.37
C LEU A 380 39.78 10.93 42.95
N THR A 381 38.64 11.52 43.30
CA THR A 381 37.40 10.80 43.62
C THR A 381 36.29 11.27 42.70
N CYS A 382 35.52 10.37 42.11
CA CYS A 382 34.46 10.70 41.17
C CYS A 382 33.07 10.36 41.72
N ASP A 383 32.09 11.19 41.35
CA ASP A 383 30.67 10.90 41.54
C ASP A 383 30.11 10.11 40.35
N ASP A 384 28.91 9.55 40.53
CA ASP A 384 28.17 8.88 39.44
C ASP A 384 27.91 9.86 38.27
N PRO A 385 27.99 9.37 37.02
CA PRO A 385 27.69 10.19 35.85
C PRO A 385 26.20 10.59 35.80
N ILE A 386 25.93 11.79 35.30
CA ILE A 386 24.57 12.32 35.12
C ILE A 386 24.38 12.72 33.66
N VAL A 387 23.30 12.25 33.03
CA VAL A 387 22.88 12.69 31.69
C VAL A 387 21.69 13.63 31.82
N THR A 388 21.77 14.79 31.17
CA THR A 388 20.69 15.81 31.18
C THR A 388 20.30 16.19 29.76
N ILE A 389 19.04 16.55 29.52
CA ILE A 389 18.56 17.02 28.21
C ILE A 389 18.81 18.53 28.09
N LYS A 390 19.29 19.00 26.94
CA LYS A 390 19.51 20.42 26.65
C LYS A 390 18.76 20.89 25.40
N GLY A 391 17.99 21.98 25.55
CA GLY A 391 17.44 22.75 24.42
C GLY A 391 16.27 22.12 23.67
N GLU A 392 15.86 22.78 22.57
CA GLU A 392 14.80 22.35 21.65
C GLU A 392 15.27 21.20 20.73
N PRO A 393 14.35 20.35 20.21
CA PRO A 393 14.70 19.28 19.27
C PRO A 393 15.39 19.81 18.01
N ILE A 394 16.51 19.19 17.62
CA ILE A 394 17.21 19.55 16.39
C ILE A 394 16.50 18.87 15.21
N LYS A 395 16.07 19.65 14.20
CA LYS A 395 15.25 19.13 13.09
C LYS A 395 16.02 18.31 12.04
N SER A 396 17.34 18.43 11.96
CA SER A 396 18.16 17.66 11.02
C SER A 396 19.63 17.57 11.43
N VAL A 397 20.25 16.44 11.12
CA VAL A 397 21.67 16.15 11.37
C VAL A 397 22.24 15.48 10.12
N VAL A 398 23.40 15.94 9.63
CA VAL A 398 24.07 15.38 8.45
C VAL A 398 24.99 14.24 8.89
N TYR A 399 24.74 13.02 8.41
CA TYR A 399 25.59 11.85 8.67
C TYR A 399 26.28 11.35 7.39
N ASN A 400 27.37 10.60 7.58
CA ASN A 400 28.07 9.86 6.53
C ASN A 400 28.51 8.50 7.09
N GLN A 401 27.85 7.41 6.69
CA GLN A 401 28.45 6.07 6.53
C GLN A 401 27.72 5.36 5.38
N PRO A 402 28.37 4.37 4.73
CA PRO A 402 27.77 3.62 3.65
C PRO A 402 26.72 2.64 4.19
N PHE A 403 25.50 2.73 3.64
CA PHE A 403 24.42 1.73 3.65
C PHE A 403 23.73 1.45 4.99
N SER A 404 22.67 2.20 5.26
CA SER A 404 21.70 1.89 6.31
C SER A 404 20.25 1.87 5.79
N ASN A 405 20.01 1.17 4.68
CA ASN A 405 18.66 0.70 4.33
C ASN A 405 18.78 -0.74 3.81
N TYR A 406 18.07 -1.68 4.44
CA TYR A 406 18.02 -3.08 4.03
C TYR A 406 17.52 -3.21 2.58
N GLN A 407 16.55 -2.38 2.19
CA GLN A 407 16.04 -2.35 0.82
C GLN A 407 17.09 -1.86 -0.19
N GLU A 408 17.89 -0.86 0.13
CA GLU A 408 18.96 -0.41 -0.78
C GLU A 408 20.06 -1.48 -0.97
N ARG A 409 20.23 -2.35 0.03
CA ARG A 409 21.14 -3.49 -0.05
C ARG A 409 20.56 -4.58 -0.94
N ILE A 410 19.27 -4.90 -0.79
CA ILE A 410 18.54 -5.77 -1.73
C ILE A 410 18.69 -5.22 -3.15
N ASP A 411 18.44 -3.92 -3.34
CA ASP A 411 18.54 -3.27 -4.65
C ASP A 411 19.97 -3.34 -5.20
N SER A 412 20.99 -3.23 -4.35
CA SER A 412 22.40 -3.34 -4.74
C SER A 412 22.79 -4.77 -5.10
N VAL A 413 22.32 -5.76 -4.33
CA VAL A 413 22.52 -7.18 -4.62
C VAL A 413 21.83 -7.57 -5.91
N ASN A 414 20.58 -7.15 -6.12
CA ASN A 414 19.82 -7.38 -7.34
C ASN A 414 20.50 -6.74 -8.56
N LYS A 415 21.11 -5.56 -8.39
CA LYS A 415 21.86 -4.90 -9.44
C LYS A 415 23.19 -5.58 -9.77
N LEU A 416 23.92 -6.08 -8.77
CA LEU A 416 25.14 -6.87 -9.01
C LEU A 416 24.80 -8.23 -9.63
N LEU A 417 23.69 -8.83 -9.22
CA LEU A 417 23.13 -10.02 -9.87
C LEU A 417 22.82 -9.73 -11.35
N GLU A 418 22.20 -8.59 -11.66
CA GLU A 418 21.94 -8.16 -13.06
C GLU A 418 23.25 -7.95 -13.84
N ILE A 419 24.25 -7.31 -13.22
CA ILE A 419 25.58 -7.15 -13.83
C ILE A 419 26.22 -8.51 -14.09
N ALA A 420 26.24 -9.41 -13.10
CA ALA A 420 26.79 -10.76 -13.22
C ALA A 420 26.07 -11.55 -14.32
N LYS A 421 24.73 -11.44 -14.42
CA LYS A 421 23.93 -12.04 -15.50
C LYS A 421 24.32 -11.49 -16.87
N ASN A 422 24.64 -10.19 -16.96
CA ASN A 422 24.99 -9.54 -18.22
C ASN A 422 26.45 -9.75 -18.65
N THR A 423 27.38 -9.86 -17.71
CA THR A 423 28.82 -9.96 -18.01
C THR A 423 29.33 -11.40 -18.03
N GLU A 424 28.69 -12.31 -17.30
CA GLU A 424 29.10 -13.70 -17.09
C GLU A 424 30.56 -13.87 -16.60
N LYS A 425 31.16 -12.81 -16.04
CA LYS A 425 32.53 -12.85 -15.53
C LYS A 425 32.56 -13.43 -14.13
N GLU A 426 33.49 -14.34 -13.88
CA GLU A 426 33.67 -14.98 -12.57
C GLU A 426 33.92 -13.97 -11.44
N GLU A 427 34.59 -12.85 -11.75
CA GLU A 427 34.85 -11.76 -10.79
C GLU A 427 33.54 -11.06 -10.35
N ASP A 428 32.65 -10.76 -11.29
CA ASP A 428 31.35 -10.11 -11.01
C ASP A 428 30.39 -11.06 -10.28
N ILE A 429 30.39 -12.36 -10.64
CA ILE A 429 29.61 -13.41 -9.97
C ILE A 429 30.07 -13.58 -8.52
N LYS A 430 31.40 -13.61 -8.30
CA LYS A 430 31.98 -13.70 -6.97
C LYS A 430 31.62 -12.50 -6.11
N GLU A 431 31.72 -11.28 -6.65
CA GLU A 431 31.36 -10.05 -5.95
C GLU A 431 29.87 -10.02 -5.58
N ALA A 432 28.98 -10.39 -6.51
CA ALA A 432 27.55 -10.49 -6.26
C ALA A 432 27.22 -11.55 -5.19
N ARG A 433 27.95 -12.68 -5.19
CA ARG A 433 27.78 -13.77 -4.21
C ARG A 433 28.22 -13.35 -2.81
N GLU A 434 29.37 -12.69 -2.71
CA GLU A 434 29.87 -12.17 -1.45
C GLU A 434 28.91 -11.13 -0.85
N LEU A 435 28.32 -10.25 -1.67
CA LEU A 435 27.34 -9.27 -1.20
C LEU A 435 25.99 -9.92 -0.84
N ALA A 436 25.50 -10.87 -1.64
CA ALA A 436 24.27 -11.60 -1.35
C ALA A 436 24.35 -12.36 -0.01
N GLN A 437 25.52 -12.95 0.30
CA GLN A 437 25.77 -13.61 1.58
C GLN A 437 25.62 -12.68 2.80
N THR A 438 25.63 -11.36 2.57
CA THR A 438 25.40 -10.37 3.63
C THR A 438 23.93 -10.11 3.92
N LEU A 439 22.97 -10.57 3.09
CA LEU A 439 21.53 -10.34 3.31
C LEU A 439 21.01 -11.03 4.58
N ILE A 440 20.04 -10.37 5.23
CA ILE A 440 19.45 -10.75 6.52
C ILE A 440 18.34 -11.78 6.32
N ASP A 441 17.48 -11.55 5.33
CA ASP A 441 16.42 -12.49 4.95
C ASP A 441 17.04 -13.72 4.29
N SER A 442 16.83 -14.89 4.91
CA SER A 442 17.38 -16.15 4.45
C SER A 442 16.78 -16.60 3.13
N GLU A 443 15.48 -16.36 2.89
CA GLU A 443 14.78 -16.78 1.68
C GLU A 443 15.25 -15.93 0.48
N GLU A 444 15.36 -14.63 0.67
CA GLU A 444 15.83 -13.70 -0.36
C GLU A 444 17.31 -13.95 -0.69
N ARG A 445 18.14 -14.17 0.33
CA ARG A 445 19.53 -14.57 0.18
C ARG A 445 19.68 -15.87 -0.60
N GLU A 446 18.96 -16.92 -0.20
CA GLU A 446 19.03 -18.24 -0.84
C GLU A 446 18.60 -18.16 -2.30
N THR A 447 17.53 -17.42 -2.58
CA THR A 447 17.05 -17.18 -3.94
C THR A 447 18.14 -16.55 -4.81
N ILE A 448 18.79 -15.48 -4.32
CA ILE A 448 19.81 -14.77 -5.09
C ILE A 448 21.08 -15.61 -5.27
N LEU A 449 21.56 -16.28 -4.22
CA LEU A 449 22.72 -17.17 -4.30
C LEU A 449 22.51 -18.30 -5.30
N LYS A 450 21.28 -18.82 -5.36
CA LYS A 450 20.87 -19.85 -6.31
C LYS A 450 20.84 -19.30 -7.74
N GLN A 451 20.29 -18.11 -7.96
CA GLN A 451 20.34 -17.45 -9.26
C GLN A 451 21.78 -17.19 -9.73
N LEU A 452 22.69 -16.81 -8.83
CA LEU A 452 24.12 -16.65 -9.14
C LEU A 452 24.82 -17.97 -9.49
N SER A 453 24.32 -19.11 -9.00
CA SER A 453 24.90 -20.43 -9.30
C SER A 453 24.59 -20.93 -10.72
N TYR A 454 23.59 -20.35 -11.37
CA TYR A 454 23.14 -20.72 -12.72
C TYR A 454 23.76 -19.85 -13.84
N ILE A 455 24.40 -18.73 -13.49
CA ILE A 455 25.08 -17.86 -14.45
C ILE A 455 26.26 -18.60 -15.10
N GLY A 456 26.36 -18.52 -16.43
CA GLY A 456 27.41 -19.20 -17.21
C GLY A 456 27.21 -20.70 -17.42
N LYS A 457 26.09 -21.27 -16.96
CA LYS A 457 25.73 -22.70 -17.14
C LYS A 457 24.65 -22.95 -18.19
N SER A 458 24.55 -22.07 -19.18
CA SER A 458 23.46 -22.08 -20.17
C SER A 458 23.32 -23.44 -20.87
N ASP A 459 24.42 -24.03 -21.36
CA ASP A 459 24.38 -25.32 -22.07
C ASP A 459 23.98 -26.50 -21.17
N GLU A 460 24.45 -26.52 -19.92
CA GLU A 460 24.11 -27.55 -18.94
C GLU A 460 22.62 -27.47 -18.56
N LEU A 461 22.11 -26.25 -18.33
CA LEU A 461 20.70 -25.99 -18.03
C LEU A 461 19.80 -26.33 -19.22
N LYS A 462 20.16 -25.94 -20.45
CA LYS A 462 19.39 -26.29 -21.65
C LYS A 462 19.31 -27.80 -21.84
N SER A 463 20.39 -28.53 -21.55
CA SER A 463 20.39 -30.00 -21.61
C SER A 463 19.50 -30.63 -20.54
N GLN A 464 19.54 -30.12 -19.30
CA GLN A 464 18.72 -30.63 -18.19
C GLN A 464 17.23 -30.33 -18.40
N ILE A 465 16.90 -29.08 -18.75
CA ILE A 465 15.53 -28.64 -19.08
C ILE A 465 15.02 -29.43 -20.29
N GLY A 466 15.82 -29.59 -21.34
CA GLY A 466 15.46 -30.37 -22.51
C GLY A 466 15.14 -31.83 -22.18
N ALA A 467 15.93 -32.48 -21.31
CA ALA A 467 15.66 -33.84 -20.85
C ALA A 467 14.36 -33.93 -20.04
N LEU A 468 14.14 -33.00 -19.10
CA LEU A 468 12.91 -32.94 -18.30
C LEU A 468 11.67 -32.70 -19.15
N VAL A 469 11.75 -31.75 -20.10
CA VAL A 469 10.66 -31.46 -21.04
C VAL A 469 10.34 -32.68 -21.91
N VAL A 470 11.36 -33.35 -22.46
CA VAL A 470 11.16 -34.57 -23.27
C VAL A 470 10.51 -35.68 -22.45
N ASP A 471 10.96 -35.89 -21.22
CA ASP A 471 10.38 -36.88 -20.31
C ASP A 471 8.90 -36.55 -19.99
N LEU A 472 8.60 -35.28 -19.69
CA LEU A 472 7.26 -34.83 -19.32
C LEU A 472 6.29 -34.79 -20.52
N GLU A 473 6.75 -34.36 -21.70
CA GLU A 473 5.93 -34.32 -22.92
C GLU A 473 5.59 -35.72 -23.46
N ASN A 474 6.49 -36.69 -23.29
CA ASN A 474 6.30 -38.07 -23.77
C ASN A 474 5.70 -39.02 -22.73
N SER A 475 5.57 -38.61 -21.48
CA SER A 475 4.93 -39.41 -20.45
C SER A 475 3.41 -39.45 -20.61
N ASP A 476 2.81 -40.62 -20.39
CA ASP A 476 1.36 -40.82 -20.37
C ASP A 476 0.66 -40.02 -19.25
N THR A 477 1.36 -39.80 -18.13
CA THR A 477 0.94 -38.97 -16.99
C THR A 477 2.06 -38.05 -16.53
N ILE A 478 1.76 -36.83 -16.13
CA ILE A 478 2.77 -35.89 -15.64
C ILE A 478 3.34 -36.36 -14.29
N ASP A 479 4.65 -36.63 -14.25
CA ASP A 479 5.38 -36.86 -13.01
C ASP A 479 5.54 -35.53 -12.27
N THR A 480 4.87 -35.41 -11.12
CA THR A 480 4.84 -34.19 -10.31
C THR A 480 6.22 -33.76 -9.83
N ASN A 481 7.10 -34.71 -9.48
CA ASN A 481 8.42 -34.37 -8.97
C ASN A 481 9.28 -33.78 -10.09
N LYS A 482 9.23 -34.38 -11.28
CA LYS A 482 9.93 -33.85 -12.46
C LYS A 482 9.35 -32.51 -12.94
N PHE A 483 8.03 -32.31 -12.81
CA PHE A 483 7.41 -31.03 -13.16
C PHE A 483 7.83 -29.91 -12.21
N GLU A 484 7.83 -30.15 -10.90
CA GLU A 484 8.31 -29.14 -9.94
C GLU A 484 9.82 -28.89 -10.12
N GLU A 485 10.63 -29.90 -10.45
CA GLU A 485 12.04 -29.74 -10.82
C GLU A 485 12.20 -28.85 -12.07
N LEU A 486 11.41 -29.10 -13.13
CA LEU A 486 11.42 -28.28 -14.34
C LEU A 486 11.04 -26.81 -14.06
N LYS A 487 9.97 -26.61 -13.28
CA LYS A 487 9.48 -25.28 -12.88
C LYS A 487 10.51 -24.54 -12.03
N GLU A 488 11.17 -25.23 -11.11
CA GLU A 488 12.21 -24.68 -10.25
C GLU A 488 13.44 -24.24 -11.06
N ILE A 489 13.89 -25.07 -12.01
CA ILE A 489 15.01 -24.72 -12.89
C ILE A 489 14.65 -23.51 -13.76
N LEU A 490 13.46 -23.49 -14.37
CA LEU A 490 13.01 -22.39 -15.23
C LEU A 490 12.84 -21.06 -14.48
N ASN A 491 12.33 -21.07 -13.24
CA ASN A 491 12.19 -19.86 -12.42
C ASN A 491 13.53 -19.17 -12.11
N ASN A 492 14.64 -19.90 -12.20
CA ASN A 492 15.97 -19.40 -11.90
C ASN A 492 16.89 -19.29 -13.13
N ALA A 493 16.41 -19.69 -14.31
CA ALA A 493 17.14 -19.61 -15.57
C ALA A 493 17.12 -18.19 -16.16
N SER A 494 17.96 -17.93 -17.17
CA SER A 494 17.95 -16.65 -17.89
C SER A 494 16.67 -16.48 -18.72
N GLU A 495 16.26 -15.25 -19.01
CA GLU A 495 15.08 -14.95 -19.84
C GLU A 495 15.17 -15.62 -21.23
N GLU A 496 16.38 -15.76 -21.77
CA GLU A 496 16.63 -16.46 -23.04
C GLU A 496 16.24 -17.93 -22.96
N ILE A 497 16.68 -18.65 -21.92
CA ILE A 497 16.35 -20.06 -21.68
C ILE A 497 14.84 -20.20 -21.41
N VAL A 498 14.28 -19.33 -20.57
CA VAL A 498 12.84 -19.36 -20.26
C VAL A 498 12.02 -19.17 -21.54
N SER A 499 12.40 -18.21 -22.39
CA SER A 499 11.72 -17.95 -23.67
C SER A 499 11.81 -19.15 -24.63
N GLU A 500 12.99 -19.79 -24.70
CA GLU A 500 13.23 -20.97 -25.54
C GLU A 500 12.31 -22.14 -25.18
N PHE A 501 12.13 -22.42 -23.88
CA PHE A 501 11.32 -23.54 -23.40
C PHE A 501 9.88 -23.17 -23.04
N LYS A 502 9.50 -21.88 -23.12
CA LYS A 502 8.18 -21.37 -22.69
C LYS A 502 7.02 -22.17 -23.28
N THR A 503 7.06 -22.41 -24.59
CA THR A 503 5.97 -23.11 -25.28
C THR A 503 5.82 -24.55 -24.80
N ALA A 504 6.93 -25.24 -24.54
CA ALA A 504 6.93 -26.62 -24.06
C ALA A 504 6.49 -26.68 -22.60
N TYR A 505 6.99 -25.77 -21.77
CA TYR A 505 6.57 -25.62 -20.37
C TYR A 505 5.07 -25.33 -20.25
N ASP A 506 4.53 -24.37 -21.02
CA ASP A 506 3.10 -24.03 -21.01
C ASP A 506 2.21 -25.25 -21.34
N LYS A 507 2.65 -26.10 -22.29
CA LYS A 507 1.96 -27.35 -22.65
C LYS A 507 1.96 -28.35 -21.50
N VAL A 508 3.14 -28.58 -20.91
CA VAL A 508 3.30 -29.52 -19.78
C VAL A 508 2.52 -29.03 -18.56
N GLN A 509 2.57 -27.73 -18.26
CA GLN A 509 1.81 -27.10 -17.18
C GLN A 509 0.31 -27.28 -17.40
N LYS A 510 -0.21 -27.05 -18.60
CA LYS A 510 -1.63 -27.27 -18.90
C LYS A 510 -2.04 -28.72 -18.71
N ARG A 511 -1.20 -29.68 -19.09
CA ARG A 511 -1.45 -31.12 -18.80
C ARG A 511 -1.46 -31.40 -17.31
N TYR A 512 -0.52 -30.86 -16.56
CA TYR A 512 -0.45 -31.01 -15.10
C TYR A 512 -1.71 -30.47 -14.41
N GLU A 513 -2.18 -29.29 -14.80
CA GLU A 513 -3.41 -28.68 -14.30
C GLU A 513 -4.64 -29.58 -14.59
N ILE A 514 -4.76 -30.09 -15.82
CA ILE A 514 -5.86 -30.98 -16.22
C ILE A 514 -5.82 -32.28 -15.42
N GLU A 515 -4.65 -32.92 -15.29
CA GLU A 515 -4.53 -34.21 -14.60
C GLU A 515 -4.82 -34.10 -13.09
N ASN A 516 -4.40 -33.01 -12.45
CA ASN A 516 -4.72 -32.77 -11.05
C ASN A 516 -6.21 -32.47 -10.85
N LEU A 517 -6.82 -31.68 -11.73
CA LEU A 517 -8.24 -31.38 -11.65
C LEU A 517 -9.10 -32.63 -11.94
N ILE A 518 -8.65 -33.54 -12.82
CA ILE A 518 -9.30 -34.85 -12.99
C ILE A 518 -9.27 -35.64 -11.69
N LYS A 519 -8.11 -35.74 -11.01
CA LYS A 519 -8.00 -36.45 -9.72
C LYS A 519 -8.88 -35.82 -8.63
N GLU A 520 -8.95 -34.48 -8.61
CA GLU A 520 -9.81 -33.75 -7.68
C GLU A 520 -11.29 -34.04 -7.95
N THR A 521 -11.72 -33.98 -9.22
CA THR A 521 -13.09 -34.29 -9.63
C THR A 521 -13.46 -35.75 -9.37
N GLU A 522 -12.53 -36.69 -9.54
CA GLU A 522 -12.70 -38.10 -9.16
C GLU A 522 -12.93 -38.26 -7.64
N GLY A 523 -12.25 -37.46 -6.81
CA GLY A 523 -12.41 -37.47 -5.35
C GLY A 523 -13.63 -36.70 -4.83
N ASN A 524 -14.09 -35.70 -5.58
CA ASN A 524 -15.22 -34.84 -5.24
C ASN A 524 -16.02 -34.44 -6.48
N LEU A 525 -16.94 -35.31 -6.89
CA LEU A 525 -17.72 -35.14 -8.11
C LEU A 525 -18.86 -34.13 -7.93
N THR A 526 -18.63 -32.91 -8.41
CA THR A 526 -19.56 -31.76 -8.38
C THR A 526 -19.65 -31.11 -9.75
N GLU A 527 -20.76 -30.39 -10.00
CA GLU A 527 -20.95 -29.58 -11.21
C GLU A 527 -19.85 -28.53 -11.37
N GLU A 528 -19.47 -27.86 -10.29
CA GLU A 528 -18.40 -26.85 -10.28
C GLU A 528 -17.05 -27.43 -10.75
N ASN A 529 -16.70 -28.64 -10.31
CA ASN A 529 -15.44 -29.28 -10.69
C ASN A 529 -15.47 -29.77 -12.15
N LEU A 530 -16.61 -30.25 -12.63
CA LEU A 530 -16.82 -30.59 -14.04
C LEU A 530 -16.74 -29.35 -14.95
N ASP A 531 -17.36 -28.23 -14.55
CA ASP A 531 -17.29 -26.97 -15.30
C ASP A 531 -15.86 -26.43 -15.39
N LYS A 532 -15.13 -26.45 -14.27
CA LYS A 532 -13.69 -26.09 -14.27
C LYS A 532 -12.91 -26.98 -15.23
N LEU A 533 -13.18 -28.28 -15.24
CA LEU A 533 -12.49 -29.23 -16.10
C LEU A 533 -12.85 -29.05 -17.58
N SER A 534 -14.12 -28.80 -17.91
CA SER A 534 -14.57 -28.50 -19.28
C SER A 534 -13.93 -27.23 -19.81
N ASN A 535 -13.99 -26.13 -19.04
CA ASN A 535 -13.38 -24.87 -19.41
C ASN A 535 -11.86 -24.99 -19.64
N LEU A 536 -11.19 -25.81 -18.82
CA LEU A 536 -9.76 -26.04 -18.96
C LEU A 536 -9.44 -26.86 -20.22
N LEU A 537 -10.25 -27.88 -20.56
CA LEU A 537 -10.10 -28.70 -21.76
C LEU A 537 -10.39 -27.94 -23.06
N ASP A 538 -11.36 -27.03 -23.05
CA ASP A 538 -11.72 -26.21 -24.22
C ASP A 538 -10.64 -25.20 -24.59
N ASN A 539 -9.96 -24.64 -23.58
CA ASN A 539 -8.93 -23.63 -23.74
C ASN A 539 -7.48 -24.18 -23.75
N ALA A 540 -7.28 -25.49 -23.58
CA ALA A 540 -5.95 -26.09 -23.51
C ALA A 540 -5.29 -26.28 -24.88
N ASN A 541 -4.12 -25.64 -25.06
CA ASN A 541 -3.21 -25.86 -26.18
C ASN A 541 -2.29 -27.08 -25.91
N ILE A 542 -2.87 -28.29 -25.88
CA ILE A 542 -2.18 -29.56 -25.65
C ILE A 542 -2.23 -30.47 -26.89
N GLU A 543 -1.33 -31.44 -27.01
CA GLU A 543 -1.32 -32.37 -28.14
C GLU A 543 -2.63 -33.20 -28.25
N ASN A 544 -3.13 -33.37 -29.46
CA ASN A 544 -4.37 -34.09 -29.74
C ASN A 544 -4.41 -35.51 -29.16
N LYS A 545 -3.25 -36.19 -29.05
CA LYS A 545 -3.15 -37.55 -28.51
C LYS A 545 -3.59 -37.64 -27.04
N TYR A 546 -3.32 -36.61 -26.24
CA TYR A 546 -3.75 -36.55 -24.83
C TYR A 546 -5.14 -35.95 -24.67
N LYS A 547 -5.50 -34.98 -25.52
CA LYS A 547 -6.81 -34.31 -25.49
C LYS A 547 -7.97 -35.30 -25.59
N LEU A 548 -7.88 -36.29 -26.48
CA LEU A 548 -8.90 -37.34 -26.62
C LEU A 548 -9.04 -38.21 -25.35
N SER A 549 -7.91 -38.53 -24.70
CA SER A 549 -7.90 -39.29 -23.45
C SER A 549 -8.56 -38.52 -22.30
N TYR A 550 -8.24 -37.22 -22.16
CA TYR A 550 -8.84 -36.38 -21.12
C TYR A 550 -10.32 -36.10 -21.38
N ILE A 551 -10.73 -35.89 -22.63
CA ILE A 551 -12.16 -35.77 -23.00
C ILE A 551 -12.90 -37.06 -22.64
N SER A 552 -12.34 -38.24 -22.94
CA SER A 552 -12.97 -39.51 -22.57
C SER A 552 -13.12 -39.68 -21.05
N LYS A 553 -12.14 -39.22 -20.25
CA LYS A 553 -12.24 -39.19 -18.78
C LYS A 553 -13.30 -38.21 -18.30
N TYR A 554 -13.36 -37.02 -18.90
CA TYR A 554 -14.39 -36.01 -18.63
C TYR A 554 -15.80 -36.55 -18.93
N ASP A 555 -16.02 -37.16 -20.10
CA ASP A 555 -17.31 -37.74 -20.48
C ASP A 555 -17.75 -38.83 -19.50
N LYS A 556 -16.80 -39.62 -19.00
CA LYS A 556 -17.09 -40.62 -17.97
C LYS A 556 -17.54 -39.96 -16.65
N LEU A 557 -16.80 -38.96 -16.18
CA LEU A 557 -17.15 -38.24 -14.95
C LEU A 557 -18.48 -37.49 -15.07
N LEU A 558 -18.76 -36.91 -16.24
CA LEU A 558 -20.03 -36.27 -16.54
C LEU A 558 -21.18 -37.29 -16.48
N ASN A 559 -21.02 -38.46 -17.11
CA ASN A 559 -22.02 -39.53 -17.04
C ASN A 559 -22.23 -40.03 -15.60
N ASP A 560 -21.17 -40.18 -14.81
CA ASP A 560 -21.25 -40.58 -13.41
C ASP A 560 -22.00 -39.52 -12.56
N TYR A 561 -21.79 -38.23 -12.86
CA TYR A 561 -22.49 -37.12 -12.20
C TYR A 561 -23.97 -37.07 -12.61
N THR A 562 -24.27 -37.21 -13.91
CA THR A 562 -25.65 -37.28 -14.41
C THR A 562 -26.40 -38.42 -13.74
N LYS A 563 -25.79 -39.60 -13.62
CA LYS A 563 -26.39 -40.75 -12.93
C LYS A 563 -26.68 -40.46 -11.45
N LYS A 564 -25.75 -39.80 -10.75
CA LYS A 564 -25.95 -39.40 -9.34
C LYS A 564 -27.13 -38.43 -9.20
N VAL A 565 -27.26 -37.44 -10.08
CA VAL A 565 -28.39 -36.50 -10.09
C VAL A 565 -29.70 -37.21 -10.40
N GLU A 566 -29.72 -38.12 -11.37
CA GLU A 566 -30.88 -38.94 -11.71
C GLU A 566 -31.36 -39.81 -10.53
N GLU A 567 -30.44 -40.43 -9.78
CA GLU A 567 -30.74 -41.22 -8.59
C GLU A 567 -31.32 -40.35 -7.45
N GLU A 568 -30.81 -39.14 -7.24
CA GLU A 568 -31.32 -38.17 -6.26
C GLU A 568 -32.73 -37.64 -6.64
N GLU A 569 -32.96 -37.32 -7.91
CA GLU A 569 -34.27 -36.92 -8.41
C GLU A 569 -35.30 -38.05 -8.33
N GLN A 570 -34.87 -39.30 -8.58
CA GLN A 570 -35.72 -40.47 -8.45
C GLN A 570 -36.13 -40.71 -6.99
N ALA A 571 -35.21 -40.53 -6.03
CA ALA A 571 -35.51 -40.61 -4.60
C ALA A 571 -36.49 -39.50 -4.13
N LYS A 572 -36.30 -38.27 -4.61
CA LYS A 572 -37.19 -37.13 -4.33
C LYS A 572 -38.59 -37.33 -4.90
N TYR A 573 -38.68 -37.91 -6.10
CA TYR A 573 -39.96 -38.27 -6.71
C TYR A 573 -40.66 -39.40 -5.95
N ALA A 574 -39.92 -40.43 -5.51
CA ALA A 574 -40.47 -41.51 -4.70
C ALA A 574 -41.12 -41.01 -3.39
N ALA A 575 -40.51 -40.00 -2.74
CA ALA A 575 -41.10 -39.36 -1.56
C ALA A 575 -42.41 -38.60 -1.87
N LYS A 576 -42.47 -37.87 -3.00
CA LYS A 576 -43.70 -37.21 -3.46
C LYS A 576 -44.82 -38.20 -3.76
N LEU A 577 -44.49 -39.29 -4.45
CA LEU A 577 -45.42 -40.37 -4.76
C LEU A 577 -45.97 -41.01 -3.49
N GLN A 578 -45.11 -41.25 -2.49
CA GLN A 578 -45.52 -41.78 -1.19
C GLN A 578 -46.47 -40.83 -0.44
N ALA A 579 -46.17 -39.52 -0.44
CA ALA A 579 -47.02 -38.52 0.20
C ALA A 579 -48.41 -38.41 -0.46
N ALA A 580 -48.46 -38.38 -1.78
CA ALA A 580 -49.71 -38.39 -2.54
C ALA A 580 -50.51 -39.68 -2.30
N THR A 581 -49.83 -40.83 -2.27
CA THR A 581 -50.48 -42.13 -1.99
C THR A 581 -51.13 -42.13 -0.60
N LYS A 582 -50.44 -41.65 0.43
CA LYS A 582 -50.99 -41.51 1.79
C LYS A 582 -52.18 -40.55 1.85
N ALA A 583 -52.16 -39.47 1.07
CA ALA A 583 -53.28 -38.54 1.00
C ALA A 583 -54.51 -39.17 0.33
N VAL A 584 -54.31 -39.99 -0.70
CA VAL A 584 -55.39 -40.77 -1.33
C VAL A 584 -55.96 -41.79 -0.35
N GLU A 585 -55.12 -42.55 0.36
CA GLU A 585 -55.58 -43.49 1.42
C GLU A 585 -56.41 -42.78 2.50
N LYS A 586 -56.02 -41.56 2.87
CA LYS A 586 -56.80 -40.72 3.80
C LYS A 586 -58.16 -40.33 3.22
N ALA A 587 -58.21 -39.89 1.96
CA ALA A 587 -59.46 -39.53 1.27
C ALA A 587 -60.39 -40.74 1.12
N GLU A 588 -59.84 -41.94 0.86
CA GLU A 588 -60.59 -43.20 0.77
C GLU A 588 -61.26 -43.53 2.11
N THR A 589 -60.58 -43.21 3.21
CA THR A 589 -61.09 -43.42 4.57
C THR A 589 -62.12 -42.37 4.96
N SER A 590 -61.86 -41.09 4.69
CA SER A 590 -62.70 -39.98 5.19
C SER A 590 -63.93 -39.70 4.34
N LYS A 591 -63.89 -39.99 3.03
CA LYS A 591 -64.98 -39.79 2.06
C LYS A 591 -65.61 -38.40 2.10
N ASN A 592 -64.77 -37.37 2.30
CA ASN A 592 -65.18 -35.98 2.27
C ASN A 592 -64.52 -35.25 1.10
N GLN A 593 -65.16 -34.19 0.62
CA GLN A 593 -64.70 -33.45 -0.56
C GLN A 593 -63.34 -32.79 -0.34
N THR A 594 -63.09 -32.27 0.87
CA THR A 594 -61.85 -31.56 1.20
C THR A 594 -60.62 -32.46 1.14
N ASP A 595 -60.68 -33.69 1.62
CA ASP A 595 -59.57 -34.65 1.55
C ASP A 595 -59.40 -35.17 0.12
N VAL A 596 -60.48 -35.32 -0.66
CA VAL A 596 -60.40 -35.63 -2.10
C VAL A 596 -59.70 -34.49 -2.86
N ASP A 597 -60.05 -33.23 -2.59
CA ASP A 597 -59.46 -32.07 -3.24
C ASP A 597 -57.98 -31.91 -2.87
N ASN A 598 -57.63 -32.09 -1.60
CA ASN A 598 -56.24 -32.06 -1.12
C ASN A 598 -55.39 -33.18 -1.73
N ALA A 599 -55.93 -34.41 -1.78
CA ALA A 599 -55.26 -35.55 -2.39
C ALA A 599 -55.13 -35.39 -3.91
N ARG A 600 -56.14 -34.83 -4.58
CA ARG A 600 -56.13 -34.51 -6.01
C ARG A 600 -55.12 -33.42 -6.34
N GLY A 601 -54.95 -32.43 -5.47
CA GLY A 601 -53.88 -31.43 -5.56
C GLY A 601 -52.48 -32.06 -5.55
N LEU A 602 -52.23 -32.99 -4.62
CA LEU A 602 -50.96 -33.71 -4.54
C LEU A 602 -50.76 -34.67 -5.73
N ALA A 603 -51.77 -35.44 -6.11
CA ALA A 603 -51.72 -36.37 -7.24
C ALA A 603 -51.49 -35.65 -8.59
N ASN A 604 -52.06 -34.45 -8.77
CA ASN A 604 -51.86 -33.65 -9.97
C ASN A 604 -50.43 -33.11 -10.14
N SER A 605 -49.61 -33.15 -9.07
CA SER A 605 -48.20 -32.78 -9.11
C SER A 605 -47.25 -33.93 -9.47
N LEU A 606 -47.78 -35.15 -9.69
CA LEU A 606 -47.02 -36.35 -10.05
C LEU A 606 -46.87 -36.53 -11.58
N LYS A 607 -46.03 -37.48 -11.98
CA LYS A 607 -45.88 -37.90 -13.40
C LYS A 607 -47.19 -38.51 -13.91
N ALA A 608 -47.42 -38.41 -15.22
CA ALA A 608 -48.69 -38.72 -15.87
C ALA A 608 -49.30 -40.09 -15.47
N THR A 609 -48.50 -41.15 -15.42
CA THR A 609 -48.98 -42.49 -15.07
C THR A 609 -49.46 -42.57 -13.61
N ASP A 610 -48.67 -42.09 -12.65
CA ASP A 610 -49.02 -42.12 -11.23
C ASP A 610 -50.17 -41.16 -10.90
N LYS A 611 -50.16 -39.98 -11.53
CA LYS A 611 -51.27 -39.02 -11.52
C LYS A 611 -52.56 -39.70 -11.98
N SER A 612 -52.52 -40.39 -13.12
CA SER A 612 -53.68 -41.09 -13.67
C SER A 612 -54.18 -42.17 -12.70
N ASN A 613 -53.28 -42.98 -12.14
CA ASN A 613 -53.64 -44.06 -11.22
C ASN A 613 -54.26 -43.54 -9.92
N LEU A 614 -53.67 -42.51 -9.31
CA LEU A 614 -54.19 -41.92 -8.06
C LEU A 614 -55.46 -41.10 -8.31
N ASN A 615 -55.56 -40.37 -9.42
CA ASN A 615 -56.80 -39.67 -9.77
C ASN A 615 -57.94 -40.64 -10.06
N ALA A 616 -57.70 -41.79 -10.70
CA ALA A 616 -58.73 -42.80 -10.88
C ALA A 616 -59.31 -43.29 -9.55
N ARG A 617 -58.47 -43.53 -8.53
CA ARG A 617 -58.92 -43.86 -7.17
C ARG A 617 -59.72 -42.71 -6.55
N LEU A 618 -59.27 -41.47 -6.71
CA LEU A 618 -59.98 -40.29 -6.21
C LEU A 618 -61.31 -40.05 -6.92
N ASP A 619 -61.42 -40.41 -8.21
CA ASP A 619 -62.63 -40.29 -8.99
C ASP A 619 -63.68 -41.32 -8.54
N GLU A 620 -63.29 -42.51 -8.09
CA GLU A 620 -64.20 -43.48 -7.45
C GLU A 620 -64.75 -42.96 -6.10
N ILE A 621 -63.92 -42.28 -5.32
CA ILE A 621 -64.34 -41.65 -4.06
C ILE A 621 -65.24 -40.44 -4.36
N GLN A 622 -64.89 -39.63 -5.35
CA GLN A 622 -65.69 -38.50 -5.83
C GLN A 622 -67.06 -38.98 -6.27
N LYS A 623 -67.11 -40.10 -7.01
CA LYS A 623 -68.37 -40.76 -7.37
C LYS A 623 -69.18 -41.17 -6.15
N THR A 624 -68.55 -41.73 -5.11
CA THR A 624 -69.23 -42.06 -3.85
C THR A 624 -69.78 -40.81 -3.13
N ILE A 625 -69.08 -39.68 -3.21
CA ILE A 625 -69.53 -38.39 -2.67
C ILE A 625 -70.70 -37.84 -3.49
N ASP A 626 -70.59 -37.90 -4.82
CA ASP A 626 -71.61 -37.46 -5.75
C ASP A 626 -72.85 -38.35 -5.70
N ASP A 627 -72.72 -39.65 -5.42
CA ASP A 627 -73.82 -40.59 -5.20
C ASP A 627 -74.73 -40.22 -4.01
N LYS A 628 -74.29 -39.29 -3.14
CA LYS A 628 -75.14 -38.68 -2.10
C LYS A 628 -76.03 -37.53 -2.61
N LYS A 629 -75.83 -37.04 -3.84
CA LYS A 629 -76.70 -36.03 -4.50
C LYS A 629 -77.91 -36.71 -5.13
N THR A 630 -79.07 -36.07 -5.12
CA THR A 630 -80.33 -36.64 -5.62
C THR A 630 -80.32 -36.85 -7.14
N GLU A 631 -80.90 -37.95 -7.59
CA GLU A 631 -80.76 -38.46 -8.96
C GLU A 631 -81.48 -37.63 -10.03
N GLU A 632 -82.43 -36.79 -9.60
CA GLU A 632 -83.12 -35.82 -10.45
C GLU A 632 -82.21 -34.66 -10.89
N GLU A 633 -81.26 -34.25 -10.03
CA GLU A 633 -80.32 -33.17 -10.32
C GLU A 633 -79.20 -33.64 -11.26
N LYS A 634 -78.75 -34.88 -11.13
CA LYS A 634 -77.69 -35.47 -11.99
C LYS A 634 -78.18 -35.77 -13.41
N GLN A 635 -79.44 -36.18 -13.56
CA GLN A 635 -80.00 -36.58 -14.86
C GLN A 635 -80.32 -35.34 -15.73
N ALA A 636 -80.86 -34.27 -15.15
CA ALA A 636 -81.24 -33.07 -15.88
C ALA A 636 -80.03 -32.32 -16.48
N GLU A 637 -78.93 -32.21 -15.73
CA GLU A 637 -77.73 -31.51 -16.19
C GLU A 637 -77.04 -32.25 -17.35
N TYR A 638 -77.03 -33.58 -17.29
CA TYR A 638 -76.41 -34.40 -18.33
C TYR A 638 -77.17 -34.36 -19.66
N GLN A 639 -78.51 -34.43 -19.61
CA GLN A 639 -79.34 -34.40 -20.82
C GLN A 639 -79.21 -33.10 -21.61
N SER A 640 -79.00 -31.97 -20.92
CA SER A 640 -78.75 -30.68 -21.58
C SER A 640 -77.41 -30.65 -22.32
N LYS A 641 -76.33 -31.18 -21.70
CA LYS A 641 -75.00 -31.27 -22.32
C LYS A 641 -75.01 -32.15 -23.58
N LEU A 642 -75.67 -33.31 -23.51
CA LEU A 642 -75.80 -34.24 -24.63
C LEU A 642 -76.49 -33.60 -25.84
N GLN A 643 -77.57 -32.84 -25.60
CA GLN A 643 -78.34 -32.20 -26.66
C GLN A 643 -77.53 -31.13 -27.41
N VAL A 644 -76.72 -30.34 -26.70
CA VAL A 644 -75.88 -29.29 -27.29
C VAL A 644 -74.78 -29.89 -28.17
N ALA A 645 -74.10 -30.92 -27.67
CA ALA A 645 -73.05 -31.62 -28.41
C ALA A 645 -73.59 -32.30 -29.68
N THR A 646 -74.78 -32.91 -29.60
CA THR A 646 -75.41 -33.60 -30.75
C THR A 646 -75.71 -32.63 -31.89
N LYS A 647 -76.28 -31.45 -31.59
CA LYS A 647 -76.58 -30.43 -32.61
C LYS A 647 -75.33 -29.89 -33.30
N ALA A 648 -74.21 -29.79 -32.58
CA ALA A 648 -72.95 -29.34 -33.16
C ALA A 648 -72.40 -30.37 -34.17
N VAL A 649 -72.55 -31.68 -33.87
CA VAL A 649 -72.15 -32.77 -34.77
C VAL A 649 -72.98 -32.78 -36.05
N GLU A 650 -74.30 -32.63 -35.94
CA GLU A 650 -75.20 -32.54 -37.10
C GLU A 650 -74.85 -31.37 -38.02
N LYS A 651 -74.46 -30.23 -37.43
CA LYS A 651 -73.99 -29.07 -38.19
C LYS A 651 -72.70 -29.36 -38.95
N ALA A 652 -71.74 -30.05 -38.32
CA ALA A 652 -70.49 -30.44 -38.93
C ALA A 652 -70.69 -31.44 -40.10
N GLU A 653 -71.59 -32.41 -39.93
CA GLU A 653 -71.97 -33.37 -40.97
C GLU A 653 -72.57 -32.70 -42.21
N ALA A 654 -73.41 -31.69 -42.00
CA ALA A 654 -74.06 -30.96 -43.08
C ALA A 654 -73.09 -30.01 -43.80
N SER A 655 -72.27 -29.26 -43.06
CA SER A 655 -71.40 -28.25 -43.66
C SER A 655 -70.15 -28.84 -44.29
N LYS A 656 -69.66 -29.98 -43.79
CA LYS A 656 -68.39 -30.60 -44.18
C LYS A 656 -67.24 -29.58 -44.16
N ASN A 657 -67.26 -28.69 -43.17
CA ASN A 657 -66.27 -27.67 -42.92
C ASN A 657 -65.46 -28.04 -41.66
N GLN A 658 -64.14 -27.94 -41.74
CA GLN A 658 -63.24 -28.23 -40.62
C GLN A 658 -63.59 -27.46 -39.35
N ALA A 659 -63.97 -26.18 -39.49
CA ALA A 659 -64.30 -25.34 -38.33
C ALA A 659 -65.56 -25.83 -37.58
N ASP A 660 -66.53 -26.42 -38.26
CA ASP A 660 -67.71 -26.99 -37.60
C ASP A 660 -67.38 -28.33 -36.93
N VAL A 661 -66.47 -29.14 -37.53
CA VAL A 661 -65.96 -30.39 -36.92
C VAL A 661 -65.21 -30.09 -35.62
N ASP A 662 -64.33 -29.09 -35.62
CA ASP A 662 -63.52 -28.74 -34.45
C ASP A 662 -64.39 -28.24 -33.28
N ASN A 663 -65.39 -27.39 -33.58
CA ASN A 663 -66.34 -26.89 -32.58
C ASN A 663 -67.21 -28.02 -32.00
N ALA A 664 -67.59 -29.02 -32.81
CA ALA A 664 -68.35 -30.16 -32.36
C ALA A 664 -67.53 -31.09 -31.45
N LYS A 665 -66.25 -31.34 -31.76
CA LYS A 665 -65.35 -32.19 -30.94
C LYS A 665 -65.21 -31.67 -29.51
N ILE A 666 -65.15 -30.36 -29.31
CA ILE A 666 -65.05 -29.74 -27.97
C ILE A 666 -66.25 -30.11 -27.10
N LEU A 667 -67.46 -29.97 -27.65
CA LEU A 667 -68.70 -30.24 -26.92
C LEU A 667 -68.88 -31.74 -26.66
N VAL A 668 -68.56 -32.59 -27.64
CA VAL A 668 -68.65 -34.06 -27.54
C VAL A 668 -67.69 -34.61 -26.49
N ASN A 669 -66.49 -34.04 -26.36
CA ASN A 669 -65.50 -34.52 -25.40
C ASN A 669 -65.90 -34.34 -23.92
N SER A 670 -66.96 -33.55 -23.65
CA SER A 670 -67.52 -33.30 -22.32
C SER A 670 -68.67 -34.25 -21.91
N LEU A 671 -69.03 -35.21 -22.76
CA LEU A 671 -70.11 -36.18 -22.53
C LEU A 671 -69.63 -37.48 -21.87
N LYS A 672 -70.57 -38.32 -21.41
CA LYS A 672 -70.26 -39.69 -20.95
C LYS A 672 -69.75 -40.51 -22.14
N ASP A 673 -68.91 -41.49 -21.83
CA ASP A 673 -68.14 -42.24 -22.82
C ASP A 673 -68.98 -42.86 -23.93
N THR A 674 -70.16 -43.41 -23.62
CA THR A 674 -71.04 -44.01 -24.63
C THR A 674 -71.50 -42.99 -25.68
N ASP A 675 -71.96 -41.82 -25.25
CA ASP A 675 -72.45 -40.78 -26.15
C ASP A 675 -71.29 -40.06 -26.86
N LYS A 676 -70.18 -39.86 -26.14
CA LYS A 676 -68.94 -39.29 -26.68
C LYS A 676 -68.38 -40.16 -27.80
N SER A 677 -68.25 -41.46 -27.60
CA SER A 677 -67.77 -42.39 -28.62
C SER A 677 -68.67 -42.40 -29.85
N ASN A 678 -69.99 -42.40 -29.68
CA ASN A 678 -70.93 -42.39 -30.79
C ASN A 678 -70.85 -41.11 -31.63
N LEU A 679 -70.75 -39.94 -30.98
CA LEU A 679 -70.68 -38.66 -31.66
C LEU A 679 -69.28 -38.39 -32.26
N ASN A 680 -68.20 -38.85 -31.63
CA ASN A 680 -66.86 -38.76 -32.20
C ASN A 680 -66.72 -39.65 -33.44
N ALA A 681 -67.28 -40.87 -33.44
CA ALA A 681 -67.28 -41.72 -34.62
C ALA A 681 -67.95 -41.05 -35.84
N ARG A 682 -69.04 -40.31 -35.59
CA ARG A 682 -69.72 -39.50 -36.62
C ARG A 682 -68.83 -38.38 -37.14
N LEU A 683 -68.17 -37.63 -36.25
CA LEU A 683 -67.24 -36.57 -36.62
C LEU A 683 -66.01 -37.09 -37.37
N ASP A 684 -65.53 -38.28 -37.05
CA ASP A 684 -64.40 -38.91 -37.73
C ASP A 684 -64.74 -39.30 -39.18
N GLU A 685 -65.98 -39.73 -39.46
CA GLU A 685 -66.45 -39.96 -40.83
C GLU A 685 -66.58 -38.66 -41.64
N VAL A 686 -67.01 -37.57 -41.00
CA VAL A 686 -67.03 -36.24 -41.62
C VAL A 686 -65.60 -35.77 -41.92
N GLN A 687 -64.69 -35.96 -40.97
CA GLN A 687 -63.27 -35.62 -41.12
C GLN A 687 -62.63 -36.39 -42.29
N LYS A 688 -62.86 -37.70 -42.39
CA LYS A 688 -62.41 -38.52 -43.52
C LYS A 688 -62.94 -38.00 -44.86
N ALA A 689 -64.20 -37.57 -44.92
CA ALA A 689 -64.80 -37.03 -46.14
C ALA A 689 -64.24 -35.65 -46.54
N ILE A 690 -63.80 -34.85 -45.56
CA ILE A 690 -63.09 -33.58 -45.78
C ILE A 690 -61.68 -33.85 -46.30
N ASP A 691 -60.95 -34.77 -45.67
CA ASP A 691 -59.57 -35.10 -46.02
C ASP A 691 -59.44 -35.83 -47.37
N ALA A 692 -60.43 -36.62 -47.77
CA ALA A 692 -60.47 -37.32 -49.05
C ALA A 692 -60.67 -36.39 -50.28
N LYS A 693 -61.04 -35.12 -50.08
CA LYS A 693 -61.21 -34.14 -51.16
C LYS A 693 -59.96 -33.30 -51.48
N LYS A 694 -58.91 -33.40 -50.67
CA LYS A 694 -57.67 -32.65 -50.89
C LYS A 694 -56.84 -33.31 -51.99
N THR A 695 -56.51 -32.56 -53.04
CA THR A 695 -55.53 -32.98 -54.08
C THR A 695 -54.14 -33.11 -53.47
N GLU A 696 -53.25 -33.90 -54.11
CA GLU A 696 -51.89 -34.09 -53.58
C GLU A 696 -51.06 -32.79 -53.61
N GLU A 697 -51.39 -31.87 -54.51
CA GLU A 697 -50.87 -30.50 -54.53
C GLU A 697 -51.39 -29.66 -53.35
N GLU A 698 -52.64 -29.83 -52.92
CA GLU A 698 -53.19 -29.16 -51.73
C GLU A 698 -52.60 -29.73 -50.42
N LYS A 699 -52.30 -31.03 -50.36
CA LYS A 699 -51.61 -31.63 -49.20
C LYS A 699 -50.17 -31.16 -49.08
N GLN A 700 -49.44 -31.03 -50.19
CA GLN A 700 -48.09 -30.47 -50.21
C GLN A 700 -48.08 -28.98 -49.88
N ALA A 701 -49.02 -28.20 -50.44
CA ALA A 701 -49.15 -26.77 -50.12
C ALA A 701 -49.52 -26.53 -48.64
N GLU A 702 -50.35 -27.38 -48.04
CA GLU A 702 -50.67 -27.32 -46.61
C GLU A 702 -49.45 -27.64 -45.73
N HIS A 703 -48.65 -28.64 -46.13
CA HIS A 703 -47.39 -28.96 -45.46
C HIS A 703 -46.39 -27.78 -45.56
N ASP A 704 -46.20 -27.22 -46.75
CA ASP A 704 -45.28 -26.12 -46.99
C ASP A 704 -45.69 -24.84 -46.24
N ALA A 705 -47.00 -24.58 -46.12
CA ALA A 705 -47.53 -23.47 -45.32
C ALA A 705 -47.27 -23.65 -43.81
N LYS A 706 -47.38 -24.89 -43.29
CA LYS A 706 -47.02 -25.21 -41.89
C LYS A 706 -45.53 -25.01 -41.64
N VAL A 707 -44.67 -25.46 -42.58
CA VAL A 707 -43.21 -25.24 -42.50
C VAL A 707 -42.87 -23.75 -42.46
N GLN A 708 -43.46 -22.93 -43.34
CA GLN A 708 -43.22 -21.48 -43.36
C GLN A 708 -43.71 -20.76 -42.10
N THR A 709 -44.80 -21.24 -41.50
CA THR A 709 -45.33 -20.71 -40.24
C THR A 709 -44.40 -21.04 -39.07
N ALA A 710 -43.87 -22.27 -39.02
CA ALA A 710 -42.88 -22.68 -38.03
C ALA A 710 -41.58 -21.89 -38.15
N ILE A 711 -41.05 -21.68 -39.37
CA ILE A 711 -39.84 -20.87 -39.61
C ILE A 711 -40.02 -19.45 -39.06
N LYS A 712 -41.12 -18.77 -39.38
CA LYS A 712 -41.37 -17.40 -38.91
C LYS A 712 -41.50 -17.32 -37.39
N ALA A 713 -42.08 -18.34 -36.76
CA ALA A 713 -42.19 -18.41 -35.31
C ALA A 713 -40.80 -18.60 -34.66
N VAL A 714 -39.94 -19.47 -35.23
CA VAL A 714 -38.56 -19.65 -34.77
C VAL A 714 -37.74 -18.36 -34.94
N GLU A 715 -37.84 -17.68 -36.08
CA GLU A 715 -37.17 -16.39 -36.29
C GLU A 715 -37.64 -15.29 -35.32
N LYS A 716 -38.93 -15.32 -34.96
CA LYS A 716 -39.47 -14.42 -33.94
C LYS A 716 -38.87 -14.76 -32.57
N ALA A 717 -38.87 -16.03 -32.17
CA ALA A 717 -38.30 -16.49 -30.90
C ALA A 717 -36.80 -16.18 -30.79
N GLU A 718 -36.04 -16.32 -31.88
CA GLU A 718 -34.62 -15.93 -31.97
C GLU A 718 -34.39 -14.43 -31.76
N LYS A 719 -35.30 -13.59 -32.26
CA LYS A 719 -35.21 -12.13 -32.10
C LYS A 719 -35.66 -11.66 -30.74
N THR A 720 -36.72 -12.26 -30.18
CA THR A 720 -37.35 -11.76 -28.95
C THR A 720 -36.74 -12.36 -27.69
N THR A 721 -36.25 -13.61 -27.73
CA THR A 721 -35.79 -14.35 -26.53
C THR A 721 -36.83 -14.30 -25.40
N ILE A 722 -38.11 -14.40 -25.76
CA ILE A 722 -39.25 -14.44 -24.85
C ILE A 722 -39.72 -15.89 -24.75
N TYR A 723 -39.96 -16.38 -23.53
CA TYR A 723 -40.32 -17.78 -23.29
C TYR A 723 -41.64 -18.16 -23.99
N GLU A 724 -42.62 -17.27 -24.03
CA GLU A 724 -43.90 -17.49 -24.73
C GLU A 724 -43.73 -17.63 -26.25
N ASP A 725 -42.82 -16.86 -26.86
CA ASP A 725 -42.51 -16.98 -28.29
C ASP A 725 -41.75 -18.29 -28.58
N TYR A 726 -40.83 -18.69 -27.70
CA TYR A 726 -40.15 -19.99 -27.74
C TYR A 726 -41.15 -21.16 -27.65
N ILE A 727 -42.08 -21.14 -26.70
CA ILE A 727 -43.10 -22.17 -26.54
C ILE A 727 -44.03 -22.21 -27.76
N SER A 728 -44.42 -21.05 -28.29
CA SER A 728 -45.24 -20.95 -29.50
C SER A 728 -44.53 -21.55 -30.72
N ALA A 729 -43.24 -21.26 -30.90
CA ALA A 729 -42.42 -21.82 -31.98
C ALA A 729 -42.19 -23.33 -31.80
N THR A 730 -41.91 -23.78 -30.58
CA THR A 730 -41.71 -25.20 -30.22
C THR A 730 -42.94 -26.03 -30.58
N LYS A 731 -44.13 -25.52 -30.27
CA LYS A 731 -45.39 -26.17 -30.63
C LYS A 731 -45.53 -26.32 -32.15
N LEU A 732 -45.32 -25.23 -32.90
CA LEU A 732 -45.43 -25.25 -34.36
C LEU A 732 -44.40 -26.16 -35.04
N VAL A 733 -43.18 -26.24 -34.51
CA VAL A 733 -42.13 -27.15 -35.02
C VAL A 733 -42.47 -28.61 -34.71
N SER A 734 -43.07 -28.90 -33.55
CA SER A 734 -43.50 -30.26 -33.18
C SER A 734 -44.66 -30.80 -34.04
N GLU A 735 -45.41 -29.91 -34.70
CA GLU A 735 -46.54 -30.26 -35.60
C GLU A 735 -46.09 -30.59 -37.04
N LEU A 736 -44.80 -30.44 -37.37
CA LEU A 736 -44.23 -30.81 -38.68
C LEU A 736 -43.98 -32.32 -38.76
N GLN A 737 -44.05 -32.89 -39.97
CA GLN A 737 -43.59 -34.27 -40.20
C GLN A 737 -42.07 -34.37 -40.08
N ASP A 738 -41.59 -35.53 -39.59
CA ASP A 738 -40.17 -35.84 -39.45
C ASP A 738 -39.43 -35.57 -40.76
N SER A 739 -38.61 -34.52 -40.74
CA SER A 739 -37.87 -34.01 -41.88
C SER A 739 -36.58 -33.33 -41.44
N GLU A 740 -35.67 -33.17 -42.39
CA GLU A 740 -34.42 -32.45 -42.16
C GLU A 740 -34.67 -30.99 -41.69
N ILE A 741 -35.72 -30.36 -42.20
CA ILE A 741 -36.12 -28.99 -41.82
C ILE A 741 -36.59 -28.93 -40.36
N GLN A 742 -37.36 -29.92 -39.89
CA GLN A 742 -37.80 -29.96 -38.50
C GLN A 742 -36.60 -30.11 -37.55
N THR A 743 -35.61 -30.91 -37.92
CA THR A 743 -34.37 -31.09 -37.16
C THR A 743 -33.60 -29.77 -37.07
N GLN A 744 -33.42 -29.05 -38.19
CA GLN A 744 -32.77 -27.74 -38.22
C GLN A 744 -33.49 -26.68 -37.37
N LEU A 745 -34.83 -26.71 -37.35
CA LEU A 745 -35.62 -25.80 -36.52
C LEU A 745 -35.54 -26.16 -35.03
N TRP A 746 -35.44 -27.44 -34.68
CA TRP A 746 -35.18 -27.88 -33.31
C TRP A 746 -33.80 -27.50 -32.80
N ASP A 747 -32.77 -27.54 -33.65
CA ASP A 747 -31.42 -27.08 -33.31
C ASP A 747 -31.41 -25.58 -33.01
N ARG A 748 -32.06 -24.79 -33.87
CA ARG A 748 -32.23 -23.35 -33.66
C ARG A 748 -32.99 -23.04 -32.38
N LEU A 749 -34.09 -23.75 -32.09
CA LEU A 749 -34.85 -23.57 -30.85
C LEU A 749 -34.10 -24.01 -29.59
N ARG A 750 -33.22 -25.01 -29.67
CA ARG A 750 -32.32 -25.38 -28.56
C ARG A 750 -31.41 -24.20 -28.19
N GLU A 751 -30.83 -23.55 -29.18
CA GLU A 751 -30.01 -22.35 -28.97
C GLU A 751 -30.83 -21.19 -28.38
N VAL A 752 -32.06 -20.97 -28.84
CA VAL A 752 -32.95 -19.94 -28.27
C VAL A 752 -33.28 -20.22 -26.80
N LYS A 753 -33.52 -21.48 -26.43
CA LYS A 753 -33.78 -21.87 -25.04
C LYS A 753 -32.59 -21.56 -24.13
N VAL A 754 -31.38 -21.82 -24.62
CA VAL A 754 -30.12 -21.50 -23.92
C VAL A 754 -29.98 -19.98 -23.73
N ASP A 755 -30.26 -19.20 -24.78
CA ASP A 755 -30.20 -17.73 -24.71
C ASP A 755 -31.22 -17.13 -23.71
N ILE A 756 -32.43 -17.70 -23.62
CA ILE A 756 -33.46 -17.28 -22.65
C ILE A 756 -32.95 -17.46 -21.22
N GLY A 757 -32.35 -18.62 -20.90
CA GLY A 757 -31.79 -18.89 -19.57
C GLY A 757 -30.64 -17.94 -19.21
N ARG A 758 -29.72 -17.70 -20.15
CA ARG A 758 -28.57 -16.78 -19.94
C ARG A 758 -29.02 -15.34 -19.68
N LYS A 759 -30.10 -14.90 -20.32
CA LYS A 759 -30.67 -13.55 -20.16
C LYS A 759 -31.22 -13.30 -18.76
N GLU A 760 -31.97 -14.25 -18.21
CA GLU A 760 -32.53 -14.16 -16.85
C GLU A 760 -31.42 -14.11 -15.81
N GLU A 761 -30.43 -14.99 -15.96
CA GLU A 761 -29.25 -15.06 -15.09
C GLU A 761 -28.46 -13.74 -15.10
N ALA A 762 -28.10 -13.21 -16.27
CA ALA A 762 -27.33 -11.97 -16.39
C ALA A 762 -28.08 -10.76 -15.82
N THR A 763 -29.40 -10.70 -15.99
CA THR A 763 -30.23 -9.60 -15.47
C THR A 763 -30.31 -9.63 -13.94
N GLU A 764 -30.49 -10.81 -13.35
CA GLU A 764 -30.57 -10.96 -11.89
C GLU A 764 -29.22 -10.73 -11.23
N LEU A 765 -28.11 -11.17 -11.84
CA LEU A 765 -26.77 -10.92 -11.31
C LEU A 765 -26.39 -9.44 -11.36
N VAL A 766 -26.78 -8.70 -12.40
CA VAL A 766 -26.61 -7.24 -12.43
C VAL A 766 -27.42 -6.59 -11.32
N LYS A 767 -28.66 -7.02 -11.09
CA LYS A 767 -29.50 -6.49 -10.01
C LYS A 767 -28.90 -6.76 -8.62
N LEU A 768 -28.38 -7.96 -8.39
CA LEU A 768 -27.66 -8.29 -7.15
C LEU A 768 -26.41 -7.41 -6.97
N ALA A 769 -25.67 -7.16 -8.05
CA ALA A 769 -24.52 -6.25 -8.02
C ALA A 769 -24.92 -4.79 -7.79
N GLU A 770 -26.11 -4.36 -8.23
CA GLU A 770 -26.66 -3.02 -7.96
C GLU A 770 -27.09 -2.87 -6.49
N GLU A 771 -27.63 -3.94 -5.90
CA GLU A 771 -28.10 -3.97 -4.52
C GLU A 771 -26.96 -3.92 -3.51
N ASP A 772 -25.85 -4.64 -3.76
CA ASP A 772 -24.76 -4.79 -2.79
C ASP A 772 -23.48 -4.02 -3.12
N ASN A 773 -23.31 -3.58 -4.38
CA ASN A 773 -22.08 -2.97 -4.90
C ASN A 773 -20.82 -3.77 -4.49
N THR A 774 -20.82 -5.10 -4.62
CA THR A 774 -19.64 -5.93 -4.33
C THR A 774 -18.87 -6.33 -5.60
N GLU A 775 -17.54 -6.44 -5.47
CA GLU A 775 -16.68 -6.95 -6.56
C GLU A 775 -17.04 -8.38 -6.97
N THR A 776 -17.52 -9.19 -6.02
CA THR A 776 -17.95 -10.58 -6.26
C THR A 776 -19.17 -10.63 -7.18
N ASN A 777 -20.23 -9.89 -6.87
CA ASN A 777 -21.42 -9.87 -7.72
C ASN A 777 -21.19 -9.09 -9.02
N TYR A 778 -20.31 -8.08 -9.02
CA TYR A 778 -19.83 -7.43 -10.25
C TYR A 778 -19.19 -8.43 -11.23
N ASN A 779 -18.24 -9.25 -10.75
CA ASN A 779 -17.53 -10.22 -11.60
C ASN A 779 -18.47 -11.30 -12.13
N ARG A 780 -19.37 -11.80 -11.28
CA ARG A 780 -20.42 -12.77 -11.68
C ARG A 780 -21.34 -12.20 -12.75
N ALA A 781 -21.78 -10.95 -12.57
CA ALA A 781 -22.59 -10.25 -13.57
C ALA A 781 -21.83 -10.05 -14.88
N LEU A 782 -20.55 -9.63 -14.83
CA LEU A 782 -19.72 -9.45 -16.03
C LEU A 782 -19.57 -10.75 -16.82
N GLU A 783 -19.33 -11.84 -16.12
CA GLU A 783 -19.18 -13.17 -16.71
C GLU A 783 -20.48 -13.63 -17.40
N SER A 784 -21.63 -13.53 -16.73
CA SER A 784 -22.91 -13.92 -17.34
C SER A 784 -23.34 -13.00 -18.48
N ILE A 785 -23.03 -11.69 -18.42
CA ILE A 785 -23.24 -10.76 -19.54
C ILE A 785 -22.38 -11.14 -20.75
N ASN A 786 -21.12 -11.55 -20.54
CA ASN A 786 -20.23 -11.94 -21.63
C ASN A 786 -20.73 -13.18 -22.39
N ARG A 787 -21.49 -14.06 -21.72
CA ARG A 787 -22.15 -15.24 -22.31
C ARG A 787 -23.38 -14.88 -23.16
N LEU A 788 -23.88 -13.64 -23.11
CA LEU A 788 -24.97 -13.17 -23.96
C LEU A 788 -24.50 -12.85 -25.38
N ARG A 789 -25.37 -13.09 -26.37
CA ARG A 789 -25.18 -12.62 -27.74
C ARG A 789 -25.15 -11.08 -27.78
N ASP A 790 -24.41 -10.53 -28.74
CA ASP A 790 -24.29 -9.09 -28.92
C ASP A 790 -25.61 -8.47 -29.39
N ASN A 791 -26.29 -7.79 -28.46
CA ASN A 791 -27.56 -7.11 -28.68
C ASN A 791 -27.67 -5.87 -27.77
N GLU A 792 -28.78 -5.13 -27.88
CA GLU A 792 -29.01 -3.92 -27.07
C GLU A 792 -29.10 -4.21 -25.56
N LEU A 793 -29.59 -5.39 -25.16
CA LEU A 793 -29.65 -5.78 -23.74
C LEU A 793 -28.25 -5.95 -23.14
N LYS A 794 -27.34 -6.64 -23.85
CA LYS A 794 -25.94 -6.79 -23.40
C LYS A 794 -25.27 -5.43 -23.22
N LYS A 795 -25.53 -4.48 -24.13
CA LYS A 795 -25.01 -3.11 -24.02
C LYS A 795 -25.58 -2.37 -22.80
N ASP A 796 -26.89 -2.48 -22.56
CA ASP A 796 -27.55 -1.86 -21.40
C ASP A 796 -27.00 -2.42 -20.07
N LEU A 797 -26.92 -3.75 -19.97
CA LEU A 797 -26.37 -4.43 -18.79
C LEU A 797 -24.90 -4.07 -18.55
N LEU A 798 -24.07 -3.98 -19.59
CA LEU A 798 -22.68 -3.52 -19.48
C LEU A 798 -22.59 -2.07 -18.98
N ASN A 799 -23.45 -1.17 -19.48
CA ASN A 799 -23.46 0.22 -19.04
C ASN A 799 -23.85 0.35 -17.56
N ARG A 800 -24.88 -0.39 -17.12
CA ARG A 800 -25.26 -0.46 -15.70
C ARG A 800 -24.14 -1.01 -14.85
N LEU A 801 -23.50 -2.10 -15.30
CA LEU A 801 -22.39 -2.74 -14.61
C LEU A 801 -21.14 -1.84 -14.50
N ASN A 802 -20.86 -1.02 -15.52
CA ASN A 802 -19.78 -0.03 -15.47
C ASN A 802 -20.03 1.08 -14.43
N ASN A 803 -21.28 1.47 -14.20
CA ASN A 803 -21.63 2.40 -13.13
C ASN A 803 -21.38 1.78 -11.75
N ILE A 804 -21.74 0.49 -11.57
CA ILE A 804 -21.48 -0.26 -10.33
C ILE A 804 -19.97 -0.34 -10.06
N LYS A 805 -19.15 -0.63 -11.08
CA LYS A 805 -17.69 -0.63 -10.94
C LYS A 805 -17.16 0.71 -10.44
N SER A 806 -17.68 1.80 -11.00
CA SER A 806 -17.30 3.16 -10.58
C SER A 806 -17.67 3.42 -9.10
N ASN A 807 -18.79 2.88 -8.62
CA ASN A 807 -19.19 2.97 -7.22
C ASN A 807 -18.27 2.15 -6.29
N ILE A 808 -17.95 0.92 -6.69
CA ILE A 808 -17.01 0.03 -5.97
C ILE A 808 -15.66 0.71 -5.81
N ASP A 809 -15.10 1.23 -6.90
CA ASP A 809 -13.78 1.86 -6.91
C ASP A 809 -13.75 3.13 -6.04
N ASN A 810 -14.81 3.94 -6.10
CA ASN A 810 -14.94 5.11 -5.23
C ASN A 810 -15.05 4.75 -3.74
N ASN A 811 -15.78 3.70 -3.39
CA ASN A 811 -15.92 3.25 -2.00
C ASN A 811 -14.61 2.64 -1.48
N ASN A 812 -13.87 1.91 -2.31
CA ASN A 812 -12.54 1.41 -1.98
C ASN A 812 -11.53 2.54 -1.76
N ALA A 813 -11.53 3.58 -2.62
CA ALA A 813 -10.67 4.74 -2.46
C ALA A 813 -10.94 5.51 -1.15
N LYS A 814 -12.21 5.72 -0.80
CA LYS A 814 -12.60 6.32 0.50
C LYS A 814 -12.12 5.51 1.69
N LYS A 815 -12.20 4.17 1.60
CA LYS A 815 -11.74 3.25 2.66
C LYS A 815 -10.22 3.30 2.83
N GLU A 816 -9.47 3.40 1.74
CA GLU A 816 -8.02 3.52 1.78
C GLU A 816 -7.57 4.86 2.39
N GLU A 817 -8.22 5.95 2.01
CA GLU A 817 -7.94 7.28 2.57
C GLU A 817 -8.28 7.37 4.06
N ALA A 818 -9.44 6.83 4.47
CA ALA A 818 -9.80 6.75 5.88
C ALA A 818 -8.76 5.94 6.69
N ASN A 819 -8.23 4.84 6.14
CA ASN A 819 -7.16 4.07 6.77
C ASN A 819 -5.87 4.88 6.93
N LYS A 820 -5.45 5.63 5.91
CA LYS A 820 -4.25 6.49 5.95
C LYS A 820 -4.38 7.56 7.03
N LEU A 821 -5.53 8.22 7.11
CA LEU A 821 -5.79 9.26 8.12
C LEU A 821 -5.84 8.68 9.53
N VAL A 822 -6.45 7.51 9.73
CA VAL A 822 -6.45 6.82 11.03
C VAL A 822 -5.03 6.44 11.45
N ALA A 823 -4.22 5.89 10.53
CA ALA A 823 -2.82 5.56 10.81
C ALA A 823 -2.00 6.81 11.19
N GLN A 824 -2.27 7.95 10.54
CA GLN A 824 -1.64 9.21 10.89
C GLN A 824 -2.06 9.71 12.28
N ALA A 825 -3.35 9.60 12.62
CA ALA A 825 -3.85 9.96 13.95
C ALA A 825 -3.28 9.05 15.06
N GLU A 826 -3.12 7.75 14.80
CA GLU A 826 -2.47 6.80 15.72
C GLU A 826 -1.01 7.15 15.97
N LYS A 827 -0.32 7.61 14.92
CA LYS A 827 1.10 7.95 14.97
C LYS A 827 1.37 9.21 15.79
N ASP A 828 0.59 10.27 15.58
CA ASP A 828 0.87 11.56 16.22
C ASP A 828 0.04 11.85 17.47
N ASN A 829 -1.07 11.15 17.68
CA ASN A 829 -2.02 11.38 18.76
C ASN A 829 -2.37 12.87 18.91
N LYS A 830 -2.63 13.56 17.77
CA LYS A 830 -3.07 14.96 17.75
C LYS A 830 -4.57 15.06 17.51
N GLU A 831 -5.19 16.06 18.12
CA GLU A 831 -6.64 16.28 17.99
C GLU A 831 -7.05 16.71 16.57
N GLU A 832 -6.17 17.41 15.85
CA GLU A 832 -6.40 17.80 14.45
C GLU A 832 -6.51 16.58 13.53
N THR A 833 -5.53 15.66 13.58
CA THR A 833 -5.49 14.45 12.74
C THR A 833 -6.55 13.45 13.16
N TYR A 834 -6.83 13.32 14.46
CA TYR A 834 -7.99 12.57 14.97
C TYR A 834 -9.31 13.07 14.35
N ASN A 835 -9.55 14.38 14.33
CA ASN A 835 -10.79 14.95 13.78
C ASN A 835 -10.90 14.75 12.25
N LYS A 836 -9.79 14.87 11.52
CA LYS A 836 -9.74 14.57 10.08
C LYS A 836 -10.06 13.10 9.82
N ALA A 837 -9.42 12.19 10.55
CA ALA A 837 -9.66 10.76 10.46
C ALA A 837 -11.10 10.38 10.84
N LEU A 838 -11.65 10.95 11.92
CA LEU A 838 -13.02 10.72 12.35
C LEU A 838 -14.04 11.16 11.30
N THR A 839 -13.79 12.28 10.62
CA THR A 839 -14.65 12.76 9.53
C THR A 839 -14.64 11.79 8.36
N ALA A 840 -13.45 11.35 7.94
CA ALA A 840 -13.30 10.38 6.84
C ALA A 840 -13.95 9.02 7.17
N VAL A 841 -13.76 8.50 8.38
CA VAL A 841 -14.36 7.24 8.83
C VAL A 841 -15.89 7.34 8.94
N LYS A 842 -16.43 8.48 9.41
CA LYS A 842 -17.88 8.72 9.45
C LYS A 842 -18.53 8.76 8.07
N ALA A 843 -17.79 9.17 7.04
CA ALA A 843 -18.24 9.22 5.66
C ALA A 843 -18.26 7.83 4.97
N LEU A 844 -17.73 6.78 5.60
CA LEU A 844 -17.83 5.40 5.11
C LEU A 844 -19.24 4.82 5.35
N GLU A 845 -19.64 3.91 4.48
CA GLU A 845 -20.84 3.09 4.67
C GLU A 845 -20.68 2.15 5.88
N ASP A 846 -21.81 1.81 6.51
CA ASP A 846 -21.81 0.97 7.71
C ASP A 846 -21.32 -0.44 7.38
N SER A 847 -20.13 -0.75 7.90
CA SER A 847 -19.39 -1.97 7.59
C SER A 847 -18.54 -2.38 8.80
N GLN A 848 -18.05 -3.62 8.79
CA GLN A 848 -17.11 -4.08 9.81
C GLN A 848 -15.83 -3.22 9.79
N ALA A 849 -15.35 -2.84 8.60
CA ALA A 849 -14.19 -1.97 8.46
C ALA A 849 -14.38 -0.59 9.11
N LYS A 850 -15.57 0.02 8.96
CA LYS A 850 -15.90 1.28 9.65
C LYS A 850 -15.87 1.12 11.16
N LYS A 851 -16.43 0.03 11.70
CA LYS A 851 -16.39 -0.28 13.14
C LYS A 851 -14.96 -0.46 13.64
N ASP A 852 -14.13 -1.19 12.90
CA ASP A 852 -12.73 -1.43 13.27
C ASP A 852 -11.91 -0.12 13.28
N LEU A 853 -12.16 0.77 12.31
CA LEU A 853 -11.53 2.09 12.26
C LEU A 853 -12.00 3.02 13.38
N LEU A 854 -13.28 2.99 13.74
CA LEU A 854 -13.81 3.72 14.91
C LEU A 854 -13.18 3.20 16.21
N ASN A 855 -13.08 1.88 16.39
CA ASN A 855 -12.42 1.30 17.57
C ASN A 855 -10.94 1.70 17.70
N ARG A 856 -10.24 1.83 16.56
CA ARG A 856 -8.87 2.36 16.52
C ARG A 856 -8.84 3.83 16.93
N LEU A 857 -9.74 4.65 16.39
CA LEU A 857 -9.85 6.06 16.76
C LEU A 857 -10.22 6.27 18.23
N ASP A 858 -11.03 5.40 18.82
CA ASP A 858 -11.34 5.45 20.26
C ASP A 858 -10.07 5.29 21.11
N LYS A 859 -9.15 4.39 20.72
CA LYS A 859 -7.84 4.25 21.37
C LYS A 859 -6.99 5.51 21.21
N VAL A 860 -6.98 6.12 20.02
CA VAL A 860 -6.30 7.40 19.79
C VAL A 860 -6.86 8.49 20.67
N LYS A 861 -8.19 8.58 20.81
CA LYS A 861 -8.84 9.56 21.66
C LYS A 861 -8.46 9.38 23.14
N VAL A 862 -8.41 8.15 23.62
CA VAL A 862 -7.93 7.83 24.98
C VAL A 862 -6.48 8.29 25.17
N ASN A 863 -5.61 8.08 24.19
CA ASN A 863 -4.23 8.55 24.24
C ASN A 863 -4.12 10.08 24.27
N ILE A 864 -4.88 10.78 23.42
CA ILE A 864 -4.96 12.25 23.40
C ILE A 864 -5.36 12.78 24.78
N ASP A 865 -6.42 12.23 25.36
CA ASP A 865 -6.95 12.69 26.65
C ASP A 865 -5.96 12.41 27.80
N LYS A 866 -5.21 11.31 27.73
CA LYS A 866 -4.13 11.00 28.66
C LYS A 866 -2.95 11.96 28.56
N ILE A 867 -2.53 12.31 27.33
CA ILE A 867 -1.47 13.30 27.09
C ILE A 867 -1.89 14.66 27.68
N LYS A 868 -3.11 15.12 27.39
CA LYS A 868 -3.65 16.37 27.96
C LYS A 868 -3.65 16.34 29.49
N THR A 869 -4.10 15.23 30.08
CA THR A 869 -4.14 15.04 31.53
C THR A 869 -2.76 15.14 32.15
N ASN A 870 -1.76 14.48 31.57
CA ASN A 870 -0.41 14.54 32.11
C ASN A 870 0.24 15.93 31.93
N THR A 871 0.02 16.59 30.79
CA THR A 871 0.47 17.98 30.58
C THR A 871 -0.12 18.91 31.64
N ALA A 872 -1.41 18.78 31.96
CA ALA A 872 -2.05 19.54 33.02
C ALA A 872 -1.41 19.25 34.40
N ILE A 873 -1.12 17.98 34.72
CA ILE A 873 -0.44 17.61 35.97
C ILE A 873 0.95 18.27 36.07
N HIS A 874 1.75 18.18 35.02
CA HIS A 874 3.10 18.76 34.98
C HIS A 874 3.08 20.27 35.14
N LEU A 875 2.18 20.96 34.44
CA LEU A 875 2.07 22.42 34.53
C LEU A 875 1.60 22.87 35.91
N VAL A 876 0.68 22.15 36.54
CA VAL A 876 0.27 22.43 37.93
C VAL A 876 1.43 22.22 38.90
N GLN A 877 2.20 21.13 38.77
CA GLN A 877 3.41 20.90 39.59
C GLN A 877 4.45 22.01 39.40
N TYR A 878 4.64 22.46 38.16
CA TYR A 878 5.54 23.56 37.85
C TYR A 878 5.06 24.87 38.48
N ALA A 879 3.75 25.17 38.41
CA ALA A 879 3.15 26.34 39.03
C ALA A 879 3.22 26.31 40.56
N GLU A 880 3.09 25.14 41.18
CA GLU A 880 3.26 24.98 42.63
C GLU A 880 4.70 25.24 43.10
N LYS A 881 5.67 24.83 42.28
CA LYS A 881 7.10 24.99 42.55
C LYS A 881 7.59 26.42 42.27
N TYR A 882 7.05 27.05 41.24
CA TYR A 882 7.39 28.40 40.80
C TYR A 882 6.12 29.26 40.62
N PRO A 883 5.48 29.71 41.73
CA PRO A 883 4.22 30.45 41.66
C PRO A 883 4.42 31.81 41.00
N SER A 884 3.79 31.99 39.84
CA SER A 884 3.67 33.27 39.15
C SER A 884 2.35 33.30 38.39
N ILE A 885 1.90 34.50 38.00
CA ILE A 885 0.66 34.64 37.24
C ILE A 885 0.72 33.86 35.92
N SER A 886 1.90 33.87 35.26
CA SER A 886 2.14 33.12 34.03
C SER A 886 2.05 31.59 34.24
N THR A 887 2.71 31.04 35.26
CA THR A 887 2.69 29.60 35.51
C THR A 887 1.31 29.12 35.98
N TYR A 888 0.61 29.91 36.79
CA TYR A 888 -0.76 29.63 37.22
C TYR A 888 -1.74 29.60 36.04
N ASN A 889 -1.72 30.60 35.17
CA ASN A 889 -2.64 30.66 34.03
C ASN A 889 -2.37 29.55 33.01
N ASN A 890 -1.09 29.28 32.69
CA ASN A 890 -0.72 28.15 31.81
C ASN A 890 -1.21 26.81 32.37
N ALA A 891 -1.06 26.59 33.68
CA ALA A 891 -1.54 25.39 34.34
C ALA A 891 -3.08 25.33 34.39
N LYS A 892 -3.74 26.46 34.67
CA LYS A 892 -5.21 26.56 34.70
C LYS A 892 -5.83 26.27 33.33
N ASP A 893 -5.24 26.80 32.26
CA ASP A 893 -5.71 26.54 30.88
C ASP A 893 -5.54 25.07 30.50
N ALA A 894 -4.40 24.47 30.85
CA ALA A 894 -4.18 23.04 30.64
C ALA A 894 -5.18 22.18 31.43
N VAL A 895 -5.45 22.52 32.69
CA VAL A 895 -6.47 21.84 33.51
C VAL A 895 -7.89 22.06 32.98
N ASN A 896 -8.20 23.22 32.41
CA ASN A 896 -9.50 23.45 31.79
C ASN A 896 -9.69 22.62 30.50
N SER A 897 -8.59 22.29 29.81
CA SER A 897 -8.59 21.51 28.56
C SER A 897 -8.77 20.00 28.74
N ILE A 898 -8.70 19.48 29.97
CA ILE A 898 -8.89 18.05 30.28
C ILE A 898 -10.37 17.75 30.56
N ASN A 899 -10.74 16.47 30.38
CA ASN A 899 -12.10 15.98 30.61
C ASN A 899 -12.51 16.18 32.08
N ASP A 900 -13.81 16.39 32.30
CA ASP A 900 -14.35 16.57 33.64
C ASP A 900 -14.25 15.27 34.45
N GLY A 901 -13.77 15.37 35.69
CA GLY A 901 -13.56 14.23 36.57
C GLY A 901 -12.70 14.56 37.78
N ASN A 902 -12.47 13.57 38.64
CA ASN A 902 -11.76 13.73 39.91
C ASN A 902 -10.38 14.38 39.75
N THR A 903 -9.63 14.01 38.71
CA THR A 903 -8.30 14.58 38.42
C THR A 903 -8.37 16.08 38.11
N LYS A 904 -9.36 16.53 37.32
CA LYS A 904 -9.55 17.95 37.03
C LYS A 904 -9.90 18.73 38.29
N THR A 905 -10.82 18.20 39.10
CA THR A 905 -11.20 18.81 40.38
C THR A 905 -10.01 18.91 41.34
N GLU A 906 -9.19 17.86 41.44
CA GLU A 906 -7.99 17.84 42.28
C GLU A 906 -6.96 18.88 41.82
N LEU A 907 -6.68 18.94 40.52
CA LEU A 907 -5.73 19.91 39.94
C LEU A 907 -6.22 21.35 40.10
N LEU A 908 -7.52 21.61 39.93
CA LEU A 908 -8.11 22.93 40.22
C LEU A 908 -7.99 23.32 41.69
N ASN A 909 -8.18 22.38 42.62
CA ASN A 909 -8.00 22.63 44.05
C ASN A 909 -6.54 22.91 44.42
N ARG A 910 -5.59 22.21 43.79
CA ARG A 910 -4.15 22.47 43.92
C ARG A 910 -3.78 23.87 43.41
N LEU A 911 -4.36 24.28 42.29
CA LEU A 911 -4.14 25.63 41.74
C LEU A 911 -4.64 26.74 42.66
N LYS A 912 -5.70 26.54 43.47
CA LYS A 912 -6.12 27.53 44.49
C LYS A 912 -5.01 27.85 45.49
N ASN A 913 -4.18 26.88 45.85
CA ASN A 913 -3.04 27.11 46.74
C ASN A 913 -1.92 27.91 46.07
N VAL A 914 -1.78 27.78 44.75
CA VAL A 914 -0.85 28.59 43.94
C VAL A 914 -1.36 30.03 43.85
N GLU A 915 -2.66 30.21 43.63
CA GLU A 915 -3.34 31.52 43.63
C GLU A 915 -3.12 32.28 44.95
N ILE A 916 -3.31 31.63 46.10
CA ILE A 916 -3.04 32.21 47.42
C ILE A 916 -1.57 32.62 47.60
N LYS A 917 -0.62 31.88 47.01
CA LYS A 917 0.82 32.24 47.06
C LYS A 917 1.12 33.46 46.19
N ILE A 918 0.46 33.59 45.05
CA ILE A 918 0.59 34.75 44.13
C ILE A 918 -0.02 36.00 44.76
N GLU A 919 -1.15 35.89 45.47
CA GLU A 919 -1.80 37.01 46.15
C GLU A 919 -0.88 37.72 47.18
N LYS A 920 0.11 37.01 47.73
CA LYS A 920 1.09 37.54 48.68
C LYS A 920 2.26 38.31 48.04
N LEU A 921 2.35 38.35 46.71
CA LEU A 921 3.32 39.18 45.97
C LEU A 921 2.90 40.66 46.04
N ASP A 922 3.86 41.58 45.94
CA ASP A 922 3.55 43.01 45.79
C ASP A 922 2.91 43.31 44.42
N GLU A 923 2.11 44.37 44.35
CA GLU A 923 1.30 44.72 43.16
C GLU A 923 2.14 45.08 41.93
N GLU A 924 3.36 45.60 42.13
CA GLU A 924 4.28 45.93 41.03
C GLU A 924 4.80 44.63 40.37
N THR A 925 5.17 43.63 41.19
CA THR A 925 5.59 42.31 40.73
C THR A 925 4.45 41.55 40.04
N LYS A 926 3.21 41.65 40.56
CA LYS A 926 2.03 41.04 39.90
C LYS A 926 1.79 41.66 38.52
N THR A 927 1.87 42.98 38.41
CA THR A 927 1.68 43.67 37.14
C THR A 927 2.73 43.25 36.11
N HIS A 928 4.01 43.20 36.51
CA HIS A 928 5.11 42.77 35.63
C HIS A 928 4.93 41.32 35.13
N GLN A 929 4.61 40.40 36.03
CA GLN A 929 4.39 38.99 35.68
C GLN A 929 3.16 38.76 34.79
N PHE A 930 2.12 39.58 34.94
CA PHE A 930 0.96 39.52 34.05
C PHE A 930 1.28 40.03 32.64
N ILE A 931 2.09 41.08 32.53
CA ILE A 931 2.56 41.57 31.22
C ILE A 931 3.45 40.52 30.53
N ASP A 932 4.35 39.85 31.25
CA ASP A 932 5.16 38.76 30.69
C ASP A 932 4.30 37.60 30.17
N TYR A 933 3.21 37.27 30.88
CA TYR A 933 2.25 36.26 30.45
C TYR A 933 1.57 36.66 29.13
N VAL A 934 1.07 37.90 29.04
CA VAL A 934 0.45 38.40 27.80
C VAL A 934 1.45 38.43 26.66
N ASP A 935 2.69 38.85 26.89
CA ASP A 935 3.73 38.90 25.84
C ASP A 935 4.01 37.52 25.27
N ASN A 936 4.12 36.48 26.11
CA ASN A 936 4.31 35.11 25.65
C ASN A 936 3.14 34.62 24.78
N LEU A 937 1.89 34.95 25.14
CA LEU A 937 0.72 34.61 24.32
C LEU A 937 0.73 35.34 22.97
N VAL A 938 1.13 36.61 22.96
CA VAL A 938 1.23 37.40 21.72
C VAL A 938 2.35 36.87 20.83
N GLN A 939 3.53 36.55 21.38
CA GLN A 939 4.62 35.89 20.62
C GLN A 939 4.19 34.54 20.05
N TYR A 940 3.41 33.77 20.81
CA TYR A 940 2.86 32.50 20.34
C TYR A 940 1.87 32.71 19.18
N ALA A 941 1.00 33.72 19.29
CA ALA A 941 0.07 34.10 18.22
C ALA A 941 0.81 34.61 16.96
N GLU A 942 1.87 35.41 17.12
CA GLU A 942 2.75 35.88 16.04
C GLU A 942 3.47 34.74 15.33
N LYS A 943 3.92 33.73 16.08
CA LYS A 943 4.60 32.56 15.53
C LYS A 943 3.65 31.64 14.75
N LEU A 944 2.45 31.43 15.26
CA LEU A 944 1.51 30.47 14.68
C LEU A 944 0.61 31.07 13.62
N CYS A 945 0.29 32.36 13.70
CA CYS A 945 -0.68 33.03 12.81
C CYS A 945 -1.98 32.22 12.64
N THR A 946 -2.62 31.84 13.75
CA THR A 946 -3.92 31.15 13.74
C THR A 946 -4.99 31.96 14.47
N GLU A 947 -6.25 31.80 14.05
CA GLU A 947 -7.38 32.55 14.64
C GLU A 947 -7.59 32.20 16.14
N ASP A 948 -7.30 30.96 16.55
CA ASP A 948 -7.42 30.52 17.95
C ASP A 948 -6.35 31.14 18.86
N ALA A 949 -5.08 31.11 18.42
CA ALA A 949 -3.98 31.74 19.14
C ALA A 949 -4.17 33.27 19.23
N TYR A 950 -4.64 33.91 18.15
CA TYR A 950 -4.99 35.33 18.13
C TYR A 950 -6.08 35.67 19.16
N LYS A 951 -7.19 34.93 19.19
CA LYS A 951 -8.30 35.18 20.13
C LYS A 951 -7.86 35.05 21.58
N LYS A 952 -7.08 34.01 21.91
CA LYS A 952 -6.57 33.78 23.27
C LYS A 952 -5.65 34.91 23.74
N ALA A 953 -4.72 35.33 22.88
CA ALA A 953 -3.82 36.44 23.19
C ALA A 953 -4.57 37.78 23.31
N LEU A 954 -5.57 38.02 22.45
CA LEU A 954 -6.40 39.23 22.48
C LEU A 954 -7.20 39.36 23.78
N GLU A 955 -7.82 38.26 24.23
CA GLU A 955 -8.61 38.27 25.46
C GLU A 955 -7.79 38.69 26.69
N GLN A 956 -6.54 38.20 26.79
CA GLN A 956 -5.67 38.53 27.93
C GLN A 956 -5.02 39.92 27.76
N ALA A 957 -4.62 40.30 26.55
CA ALA A 957 -4.10 41.65 26.27
C ALA A 957 -5.11 42.76 26.59
N GLN A 958 -6.41 42.48 26.45
CA GLN A 958 -7.46 43.43 26.83
C GLN A 958 -7.57 43.68 28.33
N LYS A 959 -7.06 42.77 29.18
CA LYS A 959 -7.10 42.87 30.64
C LYS A 959 -5.93 43.64 31.24
N ILE A 960 -4.97 44.12 30.42
CA ILE A 960 -3.87 44.98 30.89
C ILE A 960 -4.42 46.36 31.31
N GLU A 961 -4.12 46.78 32.55
CA GLU A 961 -4.57 48.07 33.09
C GLU A 961 -3.77 49.26 32.55
N ASP A 962 -2.44 49.12 32.36
CA ASP A 962 -1.62 50.16 31.75
C ASP A 962 -2.01 50.40 30.29
N ILE A 963 -2.55 51.59 30.03
CA ILE A 963 -3.12 51.98 28.72
C ILE A 963 -2.07 51.91 27.62
N GLN A 964 -0.82 52.29 27.90
CA GLN A 964 0.25 52.30 26.90
C GLN A 964 0.68 50.88 26.52
N SER A 965 0.93 50.01 27.51
CA SER A 965 1.30 48.61 27.28
C SER A 965 0.18 47.85 26.56
N LYS A 966 -1.08 48.02 26.98
CA LYS A 966 -2.24 47.43 26.30
C LYS A 966 -2.27 47.81 24.82
N LYS A 967 -2.04 49.07 24.49
CA LYS A 967 -2.02 49.54 23.10
C LYS A 967 -0.91 48.87 22.26
N VAL A 968 0.26 48.63 22.83
CA VAL A 968 1.38 47.93 22.15
C VAL A 968 0.99 46.51 21.76
N TYR A 969 0.44 45.73 22.70
CA TYR A 969 0.06 44.33 22.44
C TYR A 969 -1.12 44.21 21.48
N ILE A 970 -2.12 45.09 21.59
CA ILE A 970 -3.25 45.12 20.65
C ILE A 970 -2.79 45.44 19.23
N ASN A 971 -1.83 46.35 19.04
CA ASN A 971 -1.29 46.66 17.72
C ASN A 971 -0.53 45.47 17.11
N ARG A 972 0.31 44.77 17.89
CA ARG A 972 0.98 43.54 17.45
C ARG A 972 -0.02 42.47 17.03
N LEU A 973 -1.10 42.29 17.80
CA LEU A 973 -2.16 41.35 17.45
C LEU A 973 -2.94 41.75 16.20
N ASN A 974 -3.10 43.05 15.92
CA ASN A 974 -3.68 43.51 14.65
C ASN A 974 -2.79 43.15 13.45
N GLU A 975 -1.47 43.17 13.60
CA GLU A 975 -0.55 42.68 12.56
C GLU A 975 -0.68 41.17 12.36
N VAL A 976 -0.80 40.38 13.45
CA VAL A 976 -1.11 38.95 13.37
C VAL A 976 -2.42 38.71 12.62
N LYS A 977 -3.46 39.51 12.91
CA LYS A 977 -4.75 39.42 12.22
C LYS A 977 -4.63 39.73 10.72
N ASN A 978 -3.89 40.77 10.36
CA ASN A 978 -3.61 41.10 8.96
C ASN A 978 -2.84 39.99 8.25
N ASN A 979 -1.84 39.36 8.90
CA ASN A 979 -1.10 38.25 8.33
C ASN A 979 -1.97 36.98 8.13
N ILE A 980 -2.89 36.71 9.07
CA ILE A 980 -3.90 35.66 8.91
C ILE A 980 -4.77 35.92 7.67
N ASP A 981 -5.17 37.17 7.46
CA ASP A 981 -6.05 37.54 6.36
C ASP A 981 -5.28 37.60 5.00
N ILE A 982 -3.99 37.95 4.98
CA ILE A 982 -3.09 37.87 3.80
C ILE A 982 -2.83 36.41 3.38
N ASN A 983 -2.66 35.49 4.33
CA ASN A 983 -2.46 34.06 4.04
C ASN A 983 -3.71 33.44 3.37
N LYS A 984 -4.91 33.91 3.72
CA LYS A 984 -6.16 33.51 3.02
C LYS A 984 -6.19 34.02 1.57
N GLU A 985 -5.62 35.20 1.30
CA GLU A 985 -5.62 35.81 -0.03
C GLU A 985 -4.58 35.17 -0.98
N THR A 986 -3.46 34.69 -0.43
CA THR A 986 -2.38 34.01 -1.19
C THR A 986 -2.71 32.57 -1.59
N GLU A 987 -3.56 31.86 -0.84
CA GLU A 987 -4.03 30.51 -1.19
C GLU A 987 -5.12 30.51 -2.28
N ILE A 988 -5.98 31.54 -2.32
CA ILE A 988 -7.15 31.60 -3.21
C ILE A 988 -6.83 32.12 -4.63
N SER A 989 -5.89 33.06 -4.75
CA SER A 989 -5.55 33.71 -6.03
C SER A 989 -5.01 32.75 -7.12
N PRO A 990 -4.11 31.78 -6.81
CA PRO A 990 -3.65 30.78 -7.77
C PRO A 990 -4.77 29.87 -8.27
N ILE A 991 -5.68 29.46 -7.39
CA ILE A 991 -6.81 28.57 -7.72
C ILE A 991 -7.78 29.27 -8.67
N LYS A 992 -8.09 30.56 -8.43
CA LYS A 992 -8.90 31.36 -9.37
C LYS A 992 -8.24 31.44 -10.75
N THR A 993 -6.93 31.64 -10.79
CA THR A 993 -6.17 31.72 -12.04
C THR A 993 -6.15 30.37 -12.79
N GLU A 994 -6.05 29.24 -12.08
CA GLU A 994 -6.12 27.91 -12.68
C GLU A 994 -7.53 27.58 -13.21
N LEU A 995 -8.59 27.94 -12.46
CA LEU A 995 -9.97 27.83 -12.92
C LEU A 995 -10.22 28.67 -14.19
N ASP A 996 -9.68 29.88 -14.27
CA ASP A 996 -9.80 30.73 -15.46
C ASP A 996 -9.07 30.13 -16.67
N LYS A 997 -7.88 29.55 -16.47
CA LYS A 997 -7.15 28.84 -17.53
C LYS A 997 -7.91 27.60 -18.01
N LEU A 998 -8.49 26.84 -17.09
CA LEU A 998 -9.27 25.64 -17.39
C LEU A 998 -10.54 26.01 -18.17
N GLU A 999 -11.26 27.04 -17.73
CA GLU A 999 -12.43 27.57 -18.44
C GLU A 999 -12.06 28.07 -19.84
N HIS A 1000 -10.92 28.76 -19.99
CA HIS A 1000 -10.39 29.18 -21.28
C HIS A 1000 -10.02 27.99 -22.18
N ALA A 1001 -9.41 26.93 -21.64
CA ALA A 1001 -9.06 25.72 -22.38
C ALA A 1001 -10.30 24.97 -22.89
N ILE A 1002 -11.34 24.87 -22.07
CA ILE A 1002 -12.64 24.27 -22.45
C ILE A 1002 -13.31 25.11 -23.53
N ASN A 1003 -13.33 26.44 -23.40
CA ASN A 1003 -13.91 27.35 -24.39
C ASN A 1003 -13.11 27.40 -25.71
N SER A 1004 -11.84 27.01 -25.71
CA SER A 1004 -10.97 26.96 -26.89
C SER A 1004 -10.86 25.56 -27.52
N ILE A 1005 -11.58 24.56 -27.00
CA ILE A 1005 -11.58 23.16 -27.47
C ILE A 1005 -10.15 22.58 -27.53
N ASN A 1006 -9.27 23.00 -26.63
CA ASN A 1006 -7.97 22.37 -26.44
C ASN A 1006 -8.14 21.05 -25.66
N THR A 1007 -7.13 20.18 -25.67
CA THR A 1007 -7.13 18.98 -24.82
C THR A 1007 -7.18 19.40 -23.36
N VAL A 1008 -8.32 19.15 -22.72
CA VAL A 1008 -8.52 19.37 -21.28
C VAL A 1008 -8.52 18.00 -20.61
N ASN A 1009 -7.58 17.80 -19.69
CA ASN A 1009 -7.47 16.55 -18.94
C ASN A 1009 -8.43 16.59 -17.74
N LYS A 1010 -9.24 15.55 -17.56
CA LYS A 1010 -10.10 15.40 -16.37
C LYS A 1010 -9.26 15.44 -15.07
N ASN A 1011 -8.00 15.02 -15.13
CA ASN A 1011 -7.07 15.08 -14.01
C ASN A 1011 -6.72 16.52 -13.59
N ASP A 1012 -6.72 17.48 -14.51
CA ASP A 1012 -6.48 18.90 -14.17
C ASP A 1012 -7.66 19.46 -13.36
N MET A 1013 -8.90 19.02 -13.70
CA MET A 1013 -10.11 19.36 -12.94
C MET A 1013 -10.10 18.73 -11.56
N LEU A 1014 -9.68 17.47 -11.45
CA LEU A 1014 -9.55 16.75 -10.19
C LEU A 1014 -8.49 17.39 -9.28
N ALA A 1015 -7.34 17.76 -9.84
CA ALA A 1015 -6.28 18.45 -9.10
C ALA A 1015 -6.73 19.83 -8.57
N ILE A 1016 -7.51 20.59 -9.36
CA ILE A 1016 -8.10 21.86 -8.90
C ILE A 1016 -9.16 21.61 -7.82
N LYS A 1017 -9.97 20.55 -7.95
CA LYS A 1017 -10.98 20.15 -6.97
C LYS A 1017 -10.35 19.78 -5.62
N GLU A 1018 -9.22 19.06 -5.64
CA GLU A 1018 -8.43 18.74 -4.45
C GLU A 1018 -7.91 20.02 -3.79
N LYS A 1019 -7.30 20.95 -4.56
CA LYS A 1019 -6.86 22.25 -4.04
C LYS A 1019 -7.98 23.08 -3.42
N ILE A 1020 -9.20 23.04 -3.98
CA ILE A 1020 -10.38 23.72 -3.40
C ILE A 1020 -10.88 23.03 -2.12
N ASN A 1021 -10.76 21.70 -2.04
CA ASN A 1021 -11.15 20.92 -0.87
C ASN A 1021 -10.18 21.09 0.31
N ASP A 1022 -8.91 21.40 0.04
CA ASP A 1022 -7.91 21.70 1.06
C ASP A 1022 -8.10 23.09 1.69
N LEU A 1023 -8.93 23.96 1.09
CA LEU A 1023 -9.31 25.24 1.68
C LEU A 1023 -10.23 25.02 2.90
N LYS A 1024 -9.98 25.76 3.98
CA LYS A 1024 -10.88 25.78 5.16
C LYS A 1024 -12.28 26.28 4.74
N ASP A 1025 -13.30 25.84 5.46
CA ASP A 1025 -14.70 26.10 5.11
C ASP A 1025 -15.04 27.61 5.22
N THR A 1026 -14.94 28.33 4.11
CA THR A 1026 -15.26 29.75 3.96
C THR A 1026 -16.29 29.95 2.85
N LYS A 1027 -16.94 31.12 2.83
CA LYS A 1027 -17.87 31.51 1.77
C LYS A 1027 -17.20 31.50 0.38
N GLU A 1028 -15.91 31.86 0.29
CA GLU A 1028 -15.17 31.82 -0.97
C GLU A 1028 -14.92 30.40 -1.49
N ARG A 1029 -14.77 29.40 -0.61
CA ARG A 1029 -14.66 27.99 -1.01
C ARG A 1029 -15.92 27.56 -1.76
N GLN A 1030 -17.09 27.95 -1.28
CA GLN A 1030 -18.35 27.66 -1.95
C GLN A 1030 -18.44 28.32 -3.33
N ASP A 1031 -18.03 29.59 -3.46
CA ASP A 1031 -18.00 30.28 -4.76
C ASP A 1031 -17.06 29.60 -5.77
N LEU A 1032 -15.92 29.06 -5.29
CA LEU A 1032 -14.97 28.31 -6.14
C LEU A 1032 -15.52 26.94 -6.55
N ILE A 1033 -16.21 26.25 -5.64
CA ILE A 1033 -16.90 24.98 -5.93
C ILE A 1033 -17.98 25.23 -7.00
N ASP A 1034 -18.78 26.28 -6.85
CA ASP A 1034 -19.84 26.62 -7.80
C ASP A 1034 -19.27 26.95 -9.18
N LYS A 1035 -18.15 27.69 -9.24
CA LYS A 1035 -17.43 27.96 -10.49
C LYS A 1035 -16.88 26.69 -11.14
N LEU A 1036 -16.26 25.80 -10.36
CA LEU A 1036 -15.75 24.51 -10.86
C LEU A 1036 -16.88 23.62 -11.39
N ASN A 1037 -18.01 23.54 -10.67
CA ASN A 1037 -19.19 22.78 -11.10
C ASN A 1037 -19.76 23.29 -12.43
N ASN A 1038 -19.76 24.61 -12.65
CA ASN A 1038 -20.18 25.20 -13.92
C ASN A 1038 -19.22 24.80 -15.06
N ILE A 1039 -17.90 24.83 -14.80
CA ILE A 1039 -16.87 24.40 -15.75
C ILE A 1039 -17.00 22.89 -16.07
N GLU A 1040 -17.27 22.05 -15.06
CA GLU A 1040 -17.49 20.60 -15.21
C GLU A 1040 -18.73 20.31 -16.05
N ASN A 1041 -19.81 21.06 -15.85
CA ASN A 1041 -21.00 20.97 -16.69
C ASN A 1041 -20.73 21.35 -18.15
N LYS A 1042 -19.92 22.38 -18.40
CA LYS A 1042 -19.49 22.77 -19.76
C LYS A 1042 -18.63 21.67 -20.40
N TYR A 1043 -17.68 21.12 -19.66
CA TYR A 1043 -16.84 20.00 -20.11
C TYR A 1043 -17.66 18.75 -20.45
N ASN A 1044 -18.58 18.35 -19.58
CA ASN A 1044 -19.44 17.18 -19.79
C ASN A 1044 -20.35 17.35 -21.03
N LYS A 1045 -20.87 18.55 -21.28
CA LYS A 1045 -21.59 18.86 -22.54
C LYS A 1045 -20.69 18.78 -23.78
N LEU A 1046 -19.43 19.19 -23.64
CA LEU A 1046 -18.44 19.15 -24.72
C LEU A 1046 -18.07 17.71 -25.09
N ILE A 1047 -17.76 16.84 -24.12
CA ILE A 1047 -17.32 15.45 -24.36
C ILE A 1047 -18.46 14.52 -24.80
N ASN A 1048 -19.68 14.79 -24.33
CA ASN A 1048 -20.87 14.01 -24.72
C ASN A 1048 -21.41 14.42 -26.10
N ASN A 1049 -20.78 15.40 -26.76
CA ASN A 1049 -21.09 15.73 -28.14
C ASN A 1049 -20.50 14.62 -29.06
N PRO A 1050 -21.31 13.94 -29.89
CA PRO A 1050 -20.86 12.84 -30.73
C PRO A 1050 -19.79 13.23 -31.76
N ASN A 1051 -19.55 14.53 -31.98
CA ASN A 1051 -18.50 15.04 -32.86
C ASN A 1051 -17.21 15.49 -32.13
N TYR A 1052 -17.14 15.41 -30.79
CA TYR A 1052 -15.98 15.84 -29.99
C TYR A 1052 -14.68 15.11 -30.36
N ASN A 1053 -14.75 13.79 -30.51
CA ASN A 1053 -13.61 12.96 -30.93
C ASN A 1053 -13.13 13.25 -32.37
N LYS A 1054 -13.97 13.88 -33.21
CA LYS A 1054 -13.55 14.36 -34.53
C LYS A 1054 -12.80 15.69 -34.43
N LEU A 1055 -13.11 16.55 -33.46
CA LEU A 1055 -12.51 17.90 -33.32
C LEU A 1055 -11.06 17.86 -32.78
N ILE A 1056 -10.75 16.97 -31.82
CA ILE A 1056 -9.41 16.89 -31.19
C ILE A 1056 -8.32 16.36 -32.14
N LYS A 1057 -8.69 15.59 -33.18
CA LYS A 1057 -7.72 14.92 -34.06
C LYS A 1057 -6.97 15.83 -35.06
N TYR A 1058 -7.26 17.14 -35.10
CA TYR A 1058 -6.88 18.00 -36.23
C TYR A 1058 -6.00 19.24 -35.90
N ASN A 1059 -5.51 19.42 -34.67
CA ASN A 1059 -4.87 20.67 -34.25
C ASN A 1059 -3.32 20.63 -34.10
N THR A 1060 -2.58 20.33 -35.17
CA THR A 1060 -1.13 20.63 -35.23
C THR A 1060 -0.65 20.86 -36.67
N TRP A 1061 -0.62 22.11 -37.15
CA TRP A 1061 0.32 22.58 -38.19
C TRP A 1061 0.47 24.11 -38.16
N ASN A 1062 1.68 24.60 -37.88
CA ASN A 1062 2.07 26.01 -37.94
C ASN A 1062 2.62 26.36 -39.33
N ASN A 1063 1.87 27.16 -40.11
CA ASN A 1063 2.33 28.19 -41.07
C ASN A 1063 1.23 28.51 -42.11
N ILE A 1064 0.24 29.32 -41.74
CA ILE A 1064 -0.67 29.98 -42.69
C ILE A 1064 -0.52 31.49 -42.50
N VAL A 1065 -0.22 32.20 -43.59
CA VAL A 1065 -0.04 33.66 -43.58
C VAL A 1065 -1.36 34.32 -43.98
N TYR A 1066 -1.94 35.08 -43.06
CA TYR A 1066 -3.17 35.84 -43.21
C TYR A 1066 -2.96 37.11 -44.06
N LYS A 1067 -3.92 37.42 -44.94
CA LYS A 1067 -4.04 38.75 -45.55
C LYS A 1067 -5.53 39.06 -45.75
N GLU A 1068 -6.04 39.98 -44.93
CA GLU A 1068 -7.39 40.53 -45.05
C GLU A 1068 -7.59 41.17 -46.42
N SER A 1069 -8.71 40.84 -47.09
CA SER A 1069 -9.17 41.52 -48.31
C SER A 1069 -10.59 42.02 -48.08
N LYS A 1070 -10.89 43.20 -48.63
CA LYS A 1070 -12.15 43.95 -48.46
C LYS A 1070 -13.43 43.19 -48.87
N ASP A 1071 -13.29 42.01 -49.47
CA ASP A 1071 -14.35 41.32 -50.20
C ASP A 1071 -14.59 39.88 -49.67
N LYS A 1072 -14.60 39.68 -48.34
CA LYS A 1072 -14.96 38.39 -47.69
C LYS A 1072 -14.21 37.16 -48.25
N THR A 1073 -12.94 37.33 -48.57
CA THR A 1073 -12.09 36.33 -49.23
C THR A 1073 -10.85 36.01 -48.40
N PHE A 1074 -10.59 34.73 -48.15
CA PHE A 1074 -9.43 34.20 -47.41
C PHE A 1074 -8.39 33.59 -48.35
N ALA A 1075 -7.10 33.77 -48.09
CA ALA A 1075 -6.02 33.11 -48.84
C ALA A 1075 -5.35 32.00 -48.00
N VAL A 1076 -5.26 30.80 -48.55
CA VAL A 1076 -4.62 29.62 -47.94
C VAL A 1076 -3.46 29.20 -48.83
N LYS A 1077 -2.23 29.27 -48.31
CA LYS A 1077 -1.03 28.87 -49.06
C LYS A 1077 -0.63 27.44 -48.71
N PHE A 1078 -0.42 26.63 -49.74
CA PHE A 1078 0.02 25.25 -49.69
C PHE A 1078 1.51 25.16 -50.05
N ASN A 1079 2.14 24.01 -49.80
CA ASN A 1079 3.56 23.77 -50.09
C ASN A 1079 3.81 23.24 -51.52
N LYS A 1080 2.76 23.10 -52.34
CA LYS A 1080 2.81 22.66 -53.74
C LYS A 1080 1.68 23.32 -54.54
N ASN A 1081 1.86 23.42 -55.85
CA ASN A 1081 0.81 23.88 -56.76
C ASN A 1081 -0.38 22.92 -56.75
N LEU A 1082 -1.59 23.46 -56.65
CA LEU A 1082 -2.81 22.68 -56.52
C LEU A 1082 -3.48 22.38 -57.85
N ASN A 1083 -4.20 21.26 -57.92
CA ASN A 1083 -5.09 20.95 -59.04
C ASN A 1083 -6.49 21.54 -58.81
N SER A 1084 -6.96 22.36 -59.75
CA SER A 1084 -8.28 23.04 -59.66
C SER A 1084 -9.49 22.14 -59.79
N ASN A 1085 -9.35 20.91 -60.31
CA ASN A 1085 -10.49 20.11 -60.76
C ASN A 1085 -11.23 19.33 -59.66
N ASN A 1086 -10.87 19.47 -58.37
CA ASN A 1086 -11.58 18.78 -57.28
C ASN A 1086 -11.46 19.47 -55.89
N ILE A 1087 -11.41 20.81 -55.86
CA ILE A 1087 -11.11 21.55 -54.63
C ILE A 1087 -12.34 22.00 -53.84
N SER A 1088 -13.45 22.36 -54.48
CA SER A 1088 -14.64 22.89 -53.79
C SER A 1088 -15.33 21.90 -52.85
N GLU A 1089 -15.24 20.60 -53.11
CA GLU A 1089 -15.78 19.56 -52.22
C GLU A 1089 -14.82 19.24 -51.07
N ASN A 1090 -13.52 19.48 -51.30
CA ASN A 1090 -12.42 19.05 -50.45
C ASN A 1090 -11.77 20.22 -49.68
N LEU A 1091 -12.23 21.46 -49.88
CA LEU A 1091 -11.81 22.66 -49.18
C LEU A 1091 -13.06 23.50 -48.91
N TYR A 1092 -13.46 23.70 -47.66
CA TYR A 1092 -14.70 24.43 -47.32
C TYR A 1092 -14.69 25.00 -45.90
N LEU A 1093 -15.67 25.86 -45.58
CA LEU A 1093 -15.83 26.47 -44.26
C LEU A 1093 -17.05 25.93 -43.51
N LEU A 1094 -16.95 25.82 -42.17
CA LEU A 1094 -18.06 25.53 -41.26
C LEU A 1094 -18.28 26.70 -40.29
N ASP A 1095 -19.55 27.02 -39.99
CA ASP A 1095 -19.93 28.05 -39.00
C ASP A 1095 -19.97 27.46 -37.59
N VAL A 1096 -19.08 27.91 -36.69
CA VAL A 1096 -18.97 27.37 -35.33
C VAL A 1096 -20.19 27.70 -34.48
N ASP A 1097 -20.81 28.86 -34.69
CA ASP A 1097 -21.94 29.32 -33.89
C ASP A 1097 -23.28 28.74 -34.38
N ASN A 1098 -23.32 28.25 -35.62
CA ASN A 1098 -24.50 27.64 -36.23
C ASN A 1098 -24.32 26.14 -36.43
N ASN A 1099 -24.03 25.43 -35.34
CA ASN A 1099 -23.99 23.96 -35.29
C ASN A 1099 -23.05 23.30 -36.33
N PHE A 1100 -21.97 23.99 -36.73
CA PHE A 1100 -21.00 23.53 -37.72
C PHE A 1100 -21.59 23.31 -39.12
N GLU A 1101 -22.62 24.07 -39.50
CA GLU A 1101 -23.16 24.03 -40.87
C GLU A 1101 -22.13 24.47 -41.91
N LYS A 1102 -22.09 23.75 -43.04
CA LYS A 1102 -21.20 24.04 -44.18
C LYS A 1102 -21.62 25.31 -44.89
N ILE A 1103 -20.71 26.27 -44.99
CA ILE A 1103 -20.91 27.53 -45.70
C ILE A 1103 -20.61 27.33 -47.18
N HIS A 1104 -21.43 27.90 -48.05
CA HIS A 1104 -21.16 27.94 -49.48
C HIS A 1104 -19.98 28.88 -49.78
N THR A 1105 -18.94 28.35 -50.42
CA THR A 1105 -17.70 29.08 -50.71
C THR A 1105 -17.31 28.97 -52.19
N THR A 1106 -16.86 30.06 -52.79
CA THR A 1106 -16.20 30.09 -54.10
C THR A 1106 -14.69 29.99 -53.91
N ILE A 1107 -14.00 29.11 -54.66
CA ILE A 1107 -12.55 28.91 -54.50
C ILE A 1107 -11.81 29.16 -55.80
N ASN A 1108 -10.82 30.06 -55.76
CA ASN A 1108 -9.95 30.39 -56.89
C ASN A 1108 -8.50 30.08 -56.56
N ILE A 1109 -7.77 29.38 -57.42
CA ILE A 1109 -6.41 28.91 -57.14
C ILE A 1109 -5.42 29.66 -58.02
N LYS A 1110 -4.35 30.18 -57.41
CA LYS A 1110 -3.19 30.72 -58.13
C LYS A 1110 -1.93 30.05 -57.60
N GLY A 1111 -1.43 29.08 -58.37
CA GLY A 1111 -0.25 28.29 -58.01
C GLY A 1111 -0.45 27.51 -56.72
N GLU A 1112 0.30 27.88 -55.69
CA GLU A 1112 0.27 27.25 -54.37
C GLU A 1112 -0.80 27.84 -53.45
N THR A 1113 -1.56 28.86 -53.87
CA THR A 1113 -2.50 29.58 -53.01
C THR A 1113 -3.94 29.40 -53.46
N ALA A 1114 -4.83 29.00 -52.55
CA ALA A 1114 -6.27 28.97 -52.75
C ALA A 1114 -6.92 30.19 -52.07
N TYR A 1115 -7.74 30.91 -52.83
CA TYR A 1115 -8.53 32.05 -52.39
C TYR A 1115 -9.98 31.62 -52.22
N ILE A 1116 -10.52 31.69 -51.01
CA ILE A 1116 -11.84 31.17 -50.62
C ILE A 1116 -12.75 32.36 -50.27
N THR A 1117 -13.81 32.57 -51.03
CA THR A 1117 -14.77 33.67 -50.85
C THR A 1117 -16.12 33.13 -50.36
N ALA A 1118 -16.72 33.77 -49.35
CA ALA A 1118 -18.05 33.39 -48.86
C ALA A 1118 -18.92 34.61 -48.49
N ASP A 1119 -20.21 34.56 -48.85
CA ASP A 1119 -21.12 35.71 -48.72
C ASP A 1119 -21.64 35.92 -47.28
N LYS A 1120 -21.65 34.86 -46.45
CA LYS A 1120 -22.25 34.85 -45.10
C LYS A 1120 -21.28 35.11 -43.94
N LEU A 1121 -20.05 35.56 -44.22
CA LEU A 1121 -19.06 35.81 -43.17
C LEU A 1121 -19.38 37.09 -42.40
N SER A 1122 -19.38 37.00 -41.07
CA SER A 1122 -19.66 38.11 -40.15
C SER A 1122 -18.41 38.46 -39.33
N PRO A 1123 -18.10 39.76 -39.10
CA PRO A 1123 -16.93 40.16 -38.31
C PRO A 1123 -16.98 39.64 -36.87
N GLY A 1124 -15.86 39.10 -36.38
CA GLY A 1124 -15.71 38.60 -35.00
C GLY A 1124 -16.38 37.25 -34.73
N LYS A 1125 -16.77 36.52 -35.79
CA LYS A 1125 -17.31 35.16 -35.68
C LYS A 1125 -16.27 34.14 -36.11
N LYS A 1126 -16.26 33.00 -35.42
CA LYS A 1126 -15.31 31.92 -35.65
C LYS A 1126 -15.82 30.94 -36.69
N TYR A 1127 -14.96 30.61 -37.64
CA TYR A 1127 -15.22 29.65 -38.71
C TYR A 1127 -14.15 28.56 -38.72
N ILE A 1128 -14.52 27.35 -39.11
CA ILE A 1128 -13.60 26.22 -39.28
C ILE A 1128 -13.32 26.01 -40.76
N LEU A 1129 -12.05 26.17 -41.18
CA LEU A 1129 -11.59 25.78 -42.51
C LEU A 1129 -11.26 24.30 -42.54
N VAL A 1130 -11.94 23.54 -43.40
CA VAL A 1130 -11.74 22.10 -43.60
C VAL A 1130 -10.99 21.85 -44.91
N VAL A 1131 -9.88 21.10 -44.84
CA VAL A 1131 -9.09 20.66 -46.01
C VAL A 1131 -9.02 19.13 -46.01
N SER A 1132 -9.62 18.47 -46.99
CA SER A 1132 -9.68 17.01 -47.16
C SER A 1132 -8.36 16.44 -47.69
N ASP A 1133 -8.10 15.17 -47.40
CA ASP A 1133 -6.94 14.41 -47.90
C ASP A 1133 -6.97 14.10 -49.40
N GLN A 1134 -8.13 14.29 -50.04
CA GLN A 1134 -8.33 14.08 -51.47
C GLN A 1134 -7.80 15.23 -52.35
N ILE A 1135 -7.22 16.29 -51.77
CA ILE A 1135 -6.63 17.39 -52.56
C ILE A 1135 -5.32 16.91 -53.21
N LYS A 1136 -5.26 17.08 -54.53
CA LYS A 1136 -4.14 16.66 -55.37
C LYS A 1136 -3.28 17.85 -55.80
N ASP A 1137 -1.98 17.60 -55.96
CA ASP A 1137 -1.07 18.55 -56.61
C ASP A 1137 -1.39 18.69 -58.10
N SER A 1138 -0.83 19.70 -58.77
CA SER A 1138 -1.05 19.97 -60.20
C SER A 1138 -0.62 18.83 -61.14
N ARG A 1139 0.04 17.78 -60.62
CA ARG A 1139 0.41 16.55 -61.36
C ARG A 1139 -0.45 15.35 -60.95
N ASN A 1140 -1.59 15.61 -60.30
CA ASN A 1140 -2.56 14.61 -59.84
C ASN A 1140 -1.99 13.62 -58.81
N LYS A 1141 -0.92 13.99 -58.09
CA LYS A 1141 -0.40 13.21 -56.98
C LYS A 1141 -0.99 13.73 -55.67
N ASP A 1142 -1.33 12.82 -54.78
CA ASP A 1142 -1.78 13.18 -53.43
C ASP A 1142 -0.67 13.97 -52.74
N LEU A 1143 -1.06 15.04 -52.03
CA LEU A 1143 -0.09 15.92 -51.39
C LEU A 1143 0.77 15.17 -50.34
N LYS A 1144 0.26 14.06 -49.76
CA LYS A 1144 0.99 12.97 -49.07
C LYS A 1144 0.06 11.77 -48.71
N GLN A 1145 0.56 10.54 -48.67
CA GLN A 1145 -0.14 9.37 -48.08
C GLN A 1145 -0.23 9.54 -46.54
N GLY A 1146 -1.44 9.48 -45.98
CA GLY A 1146 -1.66 9.31 -44.53
C GLY A 1146 -2.28 10.46 -43.74
N LEU A 1147 -2.72 11.56 -44.37
CA LEU A 1147 -3.61 12.55 -43.72
C LEU A 1147 -5.07 12.20 -44.05
N LYS A 1148 -6.04 12.55 -43.19
CA LYS A 1148 -7.48 12.38 -43.49
C LYS A 1148 -8.27 13.71 -43.63
N THR A 1149 -7.95 14.78 -42.89
CA THR A 1149 -8.51 16.15 -43.05
C THR A 1149 -7.67 17.15 -42.22
N PHE A 1150 -7.69 18.46 -42.48
CA PHE A 1150 -7.08 19.55 -41.68
C PHE A 1150 -8.16 20.57 -41.27
N ILE A 1151 -8.07 21.13 -40.04
CA ILE A 1151 -9.03 22.09 -39.49
C ILE A 1151 -8.30 23.28 -38.84
N GLN A 1152 -8.63 24.53 -39.21
CA GLN A 1152 -8.16 25.75 -38.55
C GLN A 1152 -9.32 26.70 -38.22
N ILE A 1153 -9.31 27.29 -37.02
CA ILE A 1153 -10.24 28.35 -36.62
C ILE A 1153 -9.77 29.68 -37.22
N VAL A 1154 -10.66 30.36 -37.93
CA VAL A 1154 -10.46 31.69 -38.50
C VAL A 1154 -11.50 32.63 -37.87
N GLU A 1155 -11.09 33.79 -37.36
CA GLU A 1155 -11.93 34.77 -36.65
C GLU A 1155 -12.22 36.02 -37.50
#